data_AF-A0A1V4IQB9-F1
#
_entry.id   AF-A0A1V4IQB9-F1
#
_cell.length_a   1.000
_cell.length_b   1.000
_cell.length_c   1.000
_cell.angle_alpha   90.00
_cell.angle_beta   90.00
_cell.angle_gamma   90.00
#
_symmetry.space_group_name_H-M   'P 1'
#
loop_
_entity.id
_entity.type
_entity.pdbx_description
1 polymer ?
#
loop_
_entity_poly.entity_id
_entity_poly.type
_entity_poly.pdbx_seq_one_letter_code
_entity_poly.pdbx_strand_id
1 'polypeptide(L)'
;MIIKSITIKKFGKLKEYELNFREGLNIIYGENEAGKSTIQNFIKAMFYGMNSQKKNISENIRKKYLPWDGERAAGKIVFCDDLNNEYVIERSFGQVKKQDICNVYNNINGEQATGIDSSCPGKDIFGINEETFEKTMFIKQLGAQFARDKDDEIMGRLLNIGQSGDENLSFHKAVNVLDNIIKNLSGGRKTGKIDEIRSRIYELNTKKIETLSVNEKNLTLLEEQKNLSKQIQQRRNEIKKLNEDIALGKKLYLYYEYNEILKLYSSKTELISEMNNLKSSFYKNNFEDIEYDISGLREANSILKEREKNYDYVNGKLKDIENRIKSIEIEEEAYASFHELGPNLEEKVNNLISKKREIEKLRELEKGSNNSYGTKNKMKFIMLCSALIIAVFFAVLYAANINKQFAAFAILPFLSFISALINYLSNLKKQKSVDQSDDEEDNFSIDKYFNYLLTSCGCADMEEFHKRLKEFRELQSKKQLIESERKVYLEDINERINEINNIKEDIAIMYNNFIVPSSIADESIMDYIQETYNKVKKKIDVCKETDYALTNLLHGRSIKYISQEMENISEQLPEDIISNIKYKKGSRYMNRDRLEANLNSVSSELIELEKRKQQIKYKLDTESSALSLGSIEEEIIANKNKLVMLEEVNKNADIAKQTLTEAFNELQMNFGPKLNSCVSRIMKQITADAYSDIKVSDNYDMNVYDSKDQWLKSAEYLSGGTYDQLYFALRLGLIEIAFDTIKVPVILDDTFIQLDDRRMANTINYLKKLADNRQVILFTCRKVDSITTVLN
;
A
#
# COMPACT_ATOMS: atom_id res chain seq x y z
N MET A 1 57.19 -42.37 -16.00
CA MET A 1 58.12 -41.36 -15.48
C MET A 1 58.98 -41.97 -14.38
N ILE A 2 60.29 -41.70 -14.38
CA ILE A 2 61.27 -42.26 -13.43
C ILE A 2 62.19 -41.14 -12.94
N ILE A 3 62.33 -40.95 -11.63
CA ILE A 3 63.32 -40.05 -11.04
C ILE A 3 64.68 -40.76 -11.09
N LYS A 4 65.69 -40.15 -11.71
CA LYS A 4 67.04 -40.71 -11.84
C LYS A 4 67.97 -40.25 -10.72
N SER A 5 67.93 -38.96 -10.39
CA SER A 5 68.74 -38.42 -9.29
C SER A 5 68.15 -37.14 -8.70
N ILE A 6 68.54 -36.88 -7.46
CA ILE A 6 68.31 -35.59 -6.79
C ILE A 6 69.65 -35.05 -6.27
N THR A 7 69.85 -33.75 -6.45
CA THR A 7 70.99 -33.01 -5.91
C THR A 7 70.46 -31.87 -5.07
N ILE A 8 70.71 -31.91 -3.77
CA ILE A 8 70.29 -30.89 -2.80
C ILE A 8 71.50 -30.04 -2.48
N LYS A 9 71.53 -28.81 -2.99
CA LYS A 9 72.55 -27.83 -2.58
C LYS A 9 72.31 -27.43 -1.12
N LYS A 10 71.07 -27.07 -0.79
CA LYS A 10 70.64 -26.74 0.57
C LYS A 10 69.12 -26.86 0.70
N PHE A 11 68.63 -27.66 1.64
CA PHE A 11 67.18 -27.78 1.93
C PHE A 11 66.95 -28.38 3.32
N GLY A 12 66.35 -27.62 4.24
CA GLY A 12 66.22 -28.00 5.64
C GLY A 12 67.59 -28.28 6.27
N LYS A 13 67.78 -29.49 6.80
CA LYS A 13 69.06 -29.93 7.38
C LYS A 13 70.05 -30.50 6.35
N LEU A 14 69.62 -30.78 5.13
CA LEU A 14 70.47 -31.38 4.11
C LEU A 14 71.24 -30.28 3.37
N LYS A 15 72.55 -30.48 3.22
CA LYS A 15 73.47 -29.59 2.50
C LYS A 15 74.39 -30.45 1.64
N GLU A 16 74.64 -30.03 0.40
CA GLU A 16 75.53 -30.70 -0.56
C GLU A 16 75.31 -32.22 -0.63
N TYR A 17 74.04 -32.63 -0.74
CA TYR A 17 73.62 -34.01 -0.69
C TYR A 17 73.14 -34.49 -2.06
N GLU A 18 73.65 -35.63 -2.53
CA GLU A 18 73.24 -36.25 -3.80
C GLU A 18 72.73 -37.67 -3.55
N LEU A 19 71.62 -38.01 -4.21
CA LEU A 19 71.03 -39.34 -4.14
C LEU A 19 70.60 -39.80 -5.54
N ASN A 20 71.12 -40.96 -5.92
CA ASN A 20 70.82 -41.60 -7.19
C ASN A 20 69.80 -42.72 -7.00
N PHE A 21 68.80 -42.75 -7.87
CA PHE A 21 67.75 -43.74 -7.89
C PHE A 21 67.94 -44.67 -9.08
N ARG A 22 67.55 -45.93 -8.88
CA ARG A 22 67.47 -46.94 -9.94
C ARG A 22 66.04 -47.07 -10.42
N GLU A 23 65.87 -47.75 -11.54
CA GLU A 23 64.56 -48.24 -11.97
C GLU A 23 64.08 -49.33 -11.00
N GLY A 24 62.77 -49.46 -10.86
CA GLY A 24 62.16 -50.39 -9.92
C GLY A 24 62.22 -49.96 -8.45
N LEU A 25 62.54 -50.90 -7.56
CA LEU A 25 62.46 -50.72 -6.11
C LEU A 25 63.74 -50.10 -5.52
N ASN A 26 63.60 -48.93 -4.90
CA ASN A 26 64.65 -48.22 -4.19
C ASN A 26 64.31 -48.19 -2.70
N ILE A 27 65.19 -48.74 -1.85
CA ILE A 27 64.99 -48.71 -0.40
C ILE A 27 66.01 -47.75 0.22
N ILE A 28 65.50 -46.71 0.86
CA ILE A 28 66.27 -45.66 1.53
C ILE A 28 66.08 -45.87 3.03
N TYR A 29 67.10 -46.43 3.66
CA TYR A 29 67.13 -46.69 5.09
C TYR A 29 67.77 -45.52 5.82
N GLY A 30 67.20 -45.12 6.95
CA GLY A 30 67.82 -44.15 7.85
C GLY A 30 67.11 -44.11 9.19
N GLU A 31 67.85 -43.81 10.25
CA GLU A 31 67.29 -43.59 11.58
C GLU A 31 66.28 -42.44 11.58
N ASN A 32 65.47 -42.35 12.64
CA ASN A 32 64.64 -41.18 12.83
C ASN A 32 65.54 -39.95 12.84
N GLU A 33 65.11 -38.87 12.19
CA GLU A 33 65.93 -37.68 12.02
C GLU A 33 67.18 -37.85 11.13
N ALA A 34 67.28 -38.89 10.28
CA ALA A 34 68.31 -38.96 9.23
C ALA A 34 68.02 -38.04 8.03
N GLY A 35 66.75 -37.68 7.79
CA GLY A 35 66.36 -36.73 6.73
C GLY A 35 65.43 -37.26 5.64
N LYS A 36 64.89 -38.47 5.83
CA LYS A 36 63.86 -39.10 4.97
C LYS A 36 62.73 -38.12 4.58
N SER A 37 62.04 -37.54 5.55
CA SER A 37 60.96 -36.58 5.29
C SER A 37 61.44 -35.28 4.64
N THR A 38 62.70 -34.88 4.86
CA THR A 38 63.31 -33.71 4.19
C THR A 38 63.50 -33.99 2.70
N ILE A 39 63.94 -35.19 2.32
CA ILE A 39 64.07 -35.63 0.92
C ILE A 39 62.69 -35.67 0.22
N GLN A 40 61.68 -36.24 0.86
CA GLN A 40 60.33 -36.31 0.29
C GLN A 40 59.74 -34.92 0.03
N ASN A 41 59.86 -34.01 1.00
CA ASN A 41 59.41 -32.63 0.85
C ASN A 41 60.23 -31.88 -0.20
N PHE A 42 61.51 -32.19 -0.36
CA PHE A 42 62.33 -31.67 -1.46
C PHE A 42 61.76 -32.10 -2.81
N ILE A 43 61.52 -33.40 -3.03
CA ILE A 43 60.91 -33.93 -4.27
C ILE A 43 59.61 -33.19 -4.59
N LYS A 44 58.72 -33.07 -3.61
CA LYS A 44 57.46 -32.34 -3.76
C LYS A 44 57.67 -30.86 -4.13
N ALA A 45 58.55 -30.15 -3.42
CA ALA A 45 58.83 -28.74 -3.66
C ALA A 45 59.45 -28.51 -5.06
N MET A 46 60.23 -29.45 -5.56
CA MET A 46 60.80 -29.38 -6.91
C MET A 46 59.72 -29.45 -7.99
N PHE A 47 58.68 -30.27 -7.83
CA PHE A 47 57.60 -30.36 -8.80
C PHE A 47 56.54 -29.24 -8.69
N TYR A 48 56.13 -28.86 -7.48
CA TYR A 48 54.98 -27.94 -7.28
C TYR A 48 55.32 -26.61 -6.62
N GLY A 49 56.54 -26.48 -6.09
CA GLY A 49 57.01 -25.29 -5.38
C GLY A 49 56.65 -25.32 -3.90
N MET A 50 56.91 -24.21 -3.19
CA MET A 50 56.56 -24.06 -1.78
C MET A 50 55.40 -23.09 -1.60
N ASN A 51 54.26 -23.60 -1.12
CA ASN A 51 53.10 -22.77 -0.77
C ASN A 51 53.25 -22.12 0.62
N SER A 52 53.14 -20.79 0.67
CA SER A 52 53.41 -19.97 1.87
C SER A 52 52.17 -19.51 2.64
N GLN A 53 50.97 -19.95 2.24
CA GLN A 53 49.70 -19.33 2.67
C GLN A 53 49.23 -19.72 4.09
N LYS A 54 49.82 -20.75 4.72
CA LYS A 54 49.39 -21.23 6.03
C LYS A 54 50.10 -20.49 7.17
N LYS A 55 49.33 -19.97 8.13
CA LYS A 55 49.80 -19.16 9.28
C LYS A 55 50.60 -19.99 10.30
N ASN A 56 50.25 -21.26 10.51
CA ASN A 56 50.93 -22.16 11.44
C ASN A 56 52.33 -22.53 10.94
N ILE A 57 53.33 -22.46 11.81
CA ILE A 57 54.75 -22.75 11.50
C ILE A 57 54.93 -24.23 11.12
N SER A 58 54.24 -25.14 11.80
CA SER A 58 54.28 -26.59 11.53
C SER A 58 53.76 -26.97 10.13
N GLU A 59 52.85 -26.17 9.57
CA GLU A 59 52.23 -26.39 8.26
C GLU A 59 52.85 -25.55 7.14
N ASN A 60 53.74 -24.60 7.47
CA ASN A 60 54.40 -23.73 6.51
C ASN A 60 55.73 -24.35 6.07
N ILE A 61 55.69 -25.13 4.99
CA ILE A 61 56.84 -25.83 4.39
C ILE A 61 58.01 -24.87 4.14
N ARG A 62 57.71 -23.64 3.68
CA ARG A 62 58.72 -22.62 3.41
C ARG A 62 59.47 -22.21 4.68
N LYS A 63 58.76 -21.93 5.77
CA LYS A 63 59.39 -21.62 7.07
C LYS A 63 60.18 -22.80 7.66
N LYS A 64 59.74 -24.04 7.38
CA LYS A 64 60.34 -25.25 7.94
C LYS A 64 61.65 -25.67 7.26
N TYR A 65 61.76 -25.47 5.95
CA TYR A 65 62.89 -25.99 5.15
C TYR A 65 63.79 -24.90 4.55
N LEU A 66 63.45 -23.61 4.69
CA LEU A 66 64.40 -22.54 4.40
C LEU A 66 65.49 -22.46 5.48
N PRO A 67 66.74 -22.22 5.09
CA PRO A 67 67.82 -21.92 6.02
C PRO A 67 67.56 -20.66 6.85
N TRP A 68 67.93 -20.72 8.13
CA TRP A 68 67.83 -19.60 9.09
C TRP A 68 68.84 -18.48 8.81
N ASP A 69 69.92 -18.79 8.09
CA ASP A 69 71.01 -17.86 7.72
C ASP A 69 70.67 -16.97 6.52
N GLY A 70 69.46 -17.07 5.98
CA GLY A 70 69.00 -16.25 4.85
C GLY A 70 69.46 -16.74 3.48
N GLU A 71 70.26 -17.81 3.40
CA GLU A 71 70.61 -18.43 2.13
C GLU A 71 69.40 -19.09 1.46
N ARG A 72 69.44 -19.19 0.12
CA ARG A 72 68.38 -19.83 -0.65
C ARG A 72 68.45 -21.35 -0.51
N ALA A 73 67.30 -21.99 -0.31
CA ALA A 73 67.21 -23.43 -0.53
C ALA A 73 67.26 -23.70 -2.04
N ALA A 74 68.03 -24.68 -2.48
CA ALA A 74 68.20 -24.96 -3.91
C ALA A 74 68.59 -26.41 -4.18
N GLY A 75 68.29 -26.86 -5.39
CA GLY A 75 68.70 -28.16 -5.87
C GLY A 75 68.20 -28.48 -7.27
N LYS A 76 68.47 -29.71 -7.70
CA LYS A 76 68.19 -30.25 -9.02
C LYS A 76 67.53 -31.63 -8.91
N ILE A 77 66.55 -31.91 -9.77
CA ILE A 77 66.01 -33.26 -10.00
C ILE A 77 66.23 -33.61 -11.46
N VAL A 78 66.75 -34.81 -11.70
CA VAL A 78 66.83 -35.40 -13.04
C VAL A 78 65.80 -36.52 -13.11
N PHE A 79 64.97 -36.49 -14.16
CA PHE A 79 63.94 -37.49 -14.36
C PHE A 79 63.76 -37.82 -15.84
N CYS A 80 63.17 -38.98 -16.11
CA CYS A 80 62.86 -39.47 -17.44
C CYS A 80 61.34 -39.60 -17.61
N ASP A 81 60.80 -39.18 -18.76
CA ASP A 81 59.39 -39.39 -19.11
C ASP A 81 59.12 -40.82 -19.63
N ASP A 82 57.88 -41.12 -20.03
CA ASP A 82 57.50 -42.44 -20.57
C ASP A 82 58.05 -42.70 -21.98
N LEU A 83 58.49 -41.66 -22.70
CA LEU A 83 59.14 -41.73 -24.01
C LEU A 83 60.67 -41.80 -23.91
N ASN A 84 61.19 -41.94 -22.69
CA ASN A 84 62.60 -41.98 -22.35
C ASN A 84 63.38 -40.67 -22.63
N ASN A 85 62.69 -39.52 -22.66
CA ASN A 85 63.32 -38.21 -22.69
C ASN A 85 63.75 -37.80 -21.27
N GLU A 86 64.99 -37.35 -21.16
CA GLU A 86 65.55 -36.94 -19.88
C GLU A 86 65.43 -35.43 -19.68
N TYR A 87 64.85 -35.04 -18.54
CA TYR A 87 64.63 -33.66 -18.16
C TYR A 87 65.27 -33.34 -16.82
N VAL A 88 65.59 -32.07 -16.66
CA VAL A 88 66.15 -31.48 -15.45
C VAL A 88 65.22 -30.42 -14.94
N ILE A 89 64.87 -30.50 -13.65
CA ILE A 89 64.26 -29.40 -12.91
C ILE A 89 65.32 -28.82 -11.98
N GLU A 90 65.71 -27.59 -12.21
CA GLU A 90 66.61 -26.84 -11.35
C GLU A 90 65.85 -25.70 -10.68
N ARG A 91 65.84 -25.68 -9.33
CA ARG A 91 65.07 -24.72 -8.56
C ARG A 91 65.85 -24.10 -7.42
N SER A 92 65.58 -22.82 -7.17
CA SER A 92 65.98 -22.10 -5.96
C SER A 92 64.78 -21.40 -5.34
N PHE A 93 64.68 -21.46 -4.01
CA PHE A 93 63.59 -20.91 -3.22
C PHE A 93 64.08 -19.72 -2.40
N GLY A 94 63.42 -18.58 -2.56
CA GLY A 94 63.66 -17.38 -1.75
C GLY A 94 62.77 -17.32 -0.51
N GLN A 95 62.87 -16.23 0.24
CA GLN A 95 62.04 -16.02 1.45
C GLN A 95 60.55 -15.85 1.11
N VAL A 96 60.24 -15.38 -0.12
CA VAL A 96 58.89 -15.24 -0.65
C VAL A 96 58.76 -15.88 -2.03
N LYS A 97 57.56 -16.33 -2.41
CA LYS A 97 57.31 -17.06 -3.66
C LYS A 97 57.78 -16.31 -4.92
N LYS A 98 57.69 -14.97 -4.92
CA LYS A 98 58.16 -14.13 -6.04
C LYS A 98 59.68 -14.18 -6.27
N GLN A 99 60.46 -14.64 -5.29
CA GLN A 99 61.92 -14.77 -5.40
C GLN A 99 62.35 -16.18 -5.83
N ASP A 100 61.41 -17.10 -6.03
CA ASP A 100 61.71 -18.46 -6.48
C ASP A 100 62.10 -18.44 -7.96
N ILE A 101 63.07 -19.27 -8.31
CA ILE A 101 63.54 -19.46 -9.68
C ILE A 101 63.40 -20.93 -10.00
N CYS A 102 62.81 -21.25 -11.15
CA CYS A 102 62.73 -22.60 -11.68
C CYS A 102 63.08 -22.59 -13.15
N ASN A 103 63.96 -23.51 -13.55
CA ASN A 103 64.25 -23.81 -14.94
C ASN A 103 63.99 -25.29 -15.19
N VAL A 104 63.29 -25.59 -16.29
CA VAL A 104 63.08 -26.96 -16.78
C VAL A 104 63.64 -27.07 -18.18
N TYR A 105 64.57 -27.99 -18.38
CA TYR A 105 65.26 -28.18 -19.66
C TYR A 105 65.54 -29.66 -19.91
N ASN A 106 65.66 -30.03 -21.17
CA ASN A 106 66.04 -31.39 -21.56
C ASN A 106 67.55 -31.58 -21.31
N ASN A 107 67.92 -32.71 -20.69
CA ASN A 107 69.28 -32.98 -20.21
C ASN A 107 70.28 -33.22 -21.35
N ILE A 108 69.80 -33.63 -22.53
CA ILE A 108 70.63 -34.01 -23.67
C ILE A 108 70.92 -32.80 -24.57
N ASN A 109 69.90 -32.05 -24.97
CA ASN A 109 70.05 -30.92 -25.89
C ASN A 109 70.13 -29.55 -25.19
N GLY A 110 69.83 -29.46 -23.88
CA GLY A 110 69.86 -28.22 -23.11
C GLY A 110 68.73 -27.23 -23.44
N GLU A 111 67.80 -27.62 -24.32
CA GLU A 111 66.67 -26.76 -24.70
C GLU A 111 65.63 -26.71 -23.57
N GLN A 112 64.97 -25.56 -23.40
CA GLN A 112 63.88 -25.44 -22.45
C GLN A 112 62.74 -26.39 -22.83
N ALA A 113 62.17 -27.07 -21.83
CA ALA A 113 61.10 -28.02 -22.07
C ALA A 113 59.84 -27.29 -22.59
N THR A 114 59.46 -27.58 -23.84
CA THR A 114 58.25 -27.02 -24.46
C THR A 114 57.00 -27.66 -23.84
N GLY A 115 56.07 -26.85 -23.34
CA GLY A 115 54.81 -27.34 -22.77
C GLY A 115 54.83 -27.68 -21.28
N ILE A 116 55.94 -27.42 -20.58
CA ILE A 116 56.03 -27.52 -19.11
C ILE A 116 56.18 -26.12 -18.53
N ASP A 117 55.20 -25.67 -17.75
CA ASP A 117 55.29 -24.41 -17.02
C ASP A 117 56.36 -24.53 -15.93
N SER A 118 57.42 -23.74 -16.07
CA SER A 118 58.50 -23.67 -15.08
C SER A 118 58.00 -23.24 -13.70
N SER A 119 56.88 -22.52 -13.59
CA SER A 119 56.32 -22.12 -12.30
C SER A 119 55.76 -23.32 -11.51
N CYS A 120 55.25 -24.35 -12.18
CA CYS A 120 54.61 -25.52 -11.57
C CYS A 120 54.71 -26.78 -12.48
N PRO A 121 55.93 -27.29 -12.72
CA PRO A 121 56.15 -28.34 -13.71
C PRO A 121 55.43 -29.65 -13.38
N GLY A 122 55.19 -29.93 -12.10
CA GLY A 122 54.43 -31.10 -11.68
C GLY A 122 53.02 -31.17 -12.27
N LYS A 123 52.36 -30.02 -12.49
CA LYS A 123 51.01 -30.00 -13.05
C LYS A 123 51.01 -30.54 -14.49
N ASP A 124 51.97 -30.15 -15.30
CA ASP A 124 52.04 -30.56 -16.70
C ASP A 124 52.66 -31.96 -16.85
N ILE A 125 53.59 -32.33 -15.95
CA ILE A 125 54.23 -33.65 -15.95
C ILE A 125 53.26 -34.75 -15.50
N PHE A 126 52.46 -34.49 -14.46
CA PHE A 126 51.59 -35.51 -13.86
C PHE A 126 50.10 -35.34 -14.20
N GLY A 127 49.70 -34.20 -14.76
CA GLY A 127 48.30 -33.88 -15.04
C GLY A 127 47.44 -33.61 -13.79
N ILE A 128 48.05 -33.56 -12.61
CA ILE A 128 47.36 -33.42 -11.31
C ILE A 128 47.89 -32.24 -10.51
N ASN A 129 47.11 -31.74 -9.56
CA ASN A 129 47.55 -30.63 -8.70
C ASN A 129 48.47 -31.10 -7.53
N GLU A 130 49.05 -30.15 -6.79
CA GLU A 130 49.97 -30.44 -5.67
C GLU A 130 49.32 -31.29 -4.57
N GLU A 131 48.06 -31.02 -4.24
CA GLU A 131 47.33 -31.70 -3.18
C GLU A 131 47.07 -33.17 -3.57
N THR A 132 46.60 -33.41 -4.79
CA THR A 132 46.43 -34.75 -5.35
C THR A 132 47.75 -35.48 -5.40
N PHE A 133 48.81 -34.84 -5.93
CA PHE A 133 50.15 -35.42 -5.98
C PHE A 133 50.67 -35.84 -4.61
N GLU A 134 50.51 -34.99 -3.59
CA GLU A 134 50.90 -35.35 -2.21
C GLU A 134 50.12 -36.58 -1.72
N LYS A 135 48.84 -36.66 -2.04
CA LYS A 135 47.93 -37.70 -1.54
C LYS A 135 47.97 -38.99 -2.35
N THR A 136 48.51 -38.98 -3.58
CA THR A 136 48.66 -40.17 -4.43
C THR A 136 50.07 -40.70 -4.43
N MET A 137 51.08 -39.86 -4.66
CA MET A 137 52.46 -40.31 -4.77
C MET A 137 53.10 -40.62 -3.42
N PHE A 138 52.66 -39.98 -2.32
CA PHE A 138 53.23 -40.23 -1.00
C PHE A 138 52.26 -41.01 -0.12
N ILE A 139 52.61 -42.26 0.16
CA ILE A 139 51.91 -43.06 1.16
C ILE A 139 52.68 -42.91 2.49
N LYS A 140 52.18 -42.01 3.34
CA LYS A 140 52.78 -41.68 4.64
C LYS A 140 52.65 -42.81 5.66
N GLN A 141 53.33 -42.66 6.80
CA GLN A 141 53.23 -43.60 7.91
C GLN A 141 51.77 -43.77 8.33
N LEU A 142 51.30 -45.02 8.31
CA LEU A 142 49.93 -45.39 8.65
C LEU A 142 49.87 -45.59 10.17
N GLY A 143 49.15 -44.71 10.87
CA GLY A 143 49.13 -44.72 12.34
C GLY A 143 48.09 -43.79 12.96
N ALA A 144 47.23 -44.39 13.79
CA ALA A 144 46.14 -43.82 14.59
C ALA A 144 44.97 -43.20 13.81
N GLN A 145 43.84 -43.95 13.78
CA GLN A 145 42.49 -43.58 13.34
C GLN A 145 42.46 -42.45 12.30
N PHE A 146 42.48 -42.84 11.03
CA PHE A 146 42.12 -41.98 9.92
C PHE A 146 40.90 -41.14 10.32
N ALA A 147 41.10 -39.83 10.43
CA ALA A 147 40.04 -38.90 10.74
C ALA A 147 39.05 -38.95 9.57
N ARG A 148 37.93 -39.67 9.78
CA ARG A 148 36.93 -40.02 8.78
C ARG A 148 36.55 -38.85 7.86
N ASP A 149 36.53 -37.62 8.36
CA ASP A 149 36.00 -36.48 7.59
C ASP A 149 36.90 -35.89 6.48
N LYS A 150 38.25 -35.94 6.59
CA LYS A 150 39.13 -35.18 5.67
C LYS A 150 39.66 -35.98 4.49
N ASP A 151 39.77 -37.29 4.64
CA ASP A 151 40.29 -38.15 3.59
C ASP A 151 39.18 -38.70 2.68
N ASP A 152 37.93 -38.73 3.12
CA ASP A 152 36.77 -39.05 2.29
C ASP A 152 36.57 -38.03 1.15
N GLU A 153 36.87 -36.75 1.39
CA GLU A 153 36.89 -35.70 0.35
C GLU A 153 37.99 -35.96 -0.69
N ILE A 154 39.10 -36.56 -0.27
CA ILE A 154 40.26 -36.87 -1.13
C ILE A 154 39.98 -38.07 -2.02
N MET A 155 39.39 -39.12 -1.44
CA MET A 155 38.98 -40.28 -2.20
C MET A 155 37.92 -39.87 -3.22
N GLY A 156 36.97 -39.00 -2.83
CA GLY A 156 36.02 -38.36 -3.74
C GLY A 156 36.69 -37.60 -4.90
N ARG A 157 37.78 -36.87 -4.65
CA ARG A 157 38.54 -36.17 -5.72
C ARG A 157 39.33 -37.13 -6.61
N LEU A 158 39.90 -38.20 -6.05
CA LEU A 158 40.59 -39.23 -6.84
C LEU A 158 39.64 -40.02 -7.75
N LEU A 159 38.41 -40.24 -7.28
CA LEU A 159 37.33 -40.76 -8.12
C LEU A 159 36.98 -39.80 -9.26
N ASN A 160 36.87 -38.50 -8.97
CA ASN A 160 36.60 -37.49 -10.00
C ASN A 160 37.69 -37.51 -11.09
N ILE A 161 38.97 -37.67 -10.73
CA ILE A 161 40.07 -37.83 -11.70
C ILE A 161 39.89 -39.08 -12.55
N GLY A 162 39.66 -40.24 -11.91
CA GLY A 162 39.50 -41.52 -12.61
C GLY A 162 38.26 -41.59 -13.50
N GLN A 163 37.26 -40.73 -13.29
CA GLN A 163 35.99 -40.73 -14.02
C GLN A 163 35.86 -39.63 -15.07
N SER A 164 36.34 -38.40 -14.80
CA SER A 164 36.11 -37.23 -15.68
C SER A 164 37.38 -36.45 -16.06
N GLY A 165 38.54 -36.78 -15.46
CA GLY A 165 39.79 -36.06 -15.68
C GLY A 165 39.84 -34.64 -15.06
N ASP A 166 38.79 -34.20 -14.36
CA ASP A 166 38.76 -32.91 -13.66
C ASP A 166 38.44 -33.07 -12.16
N GLU A 167 39.40 -32.72 -11.33
CA GLU A 167 39.37 -32.80 -9.87
C GLU A 167 38.28 -31.92 -9.22
N ASN A 168 37.86 -30.85 -9.90
CA ASN A 168 36.99 -29.81 -9.33
C ASN A 168 35.50 -30.09 -9.50
N LEU A 169 35.13 -31.10 -10.30
CA LEU A 169 33.76 -31.40 -10.65
C LEU A 169 33.12 -32.27 -9.56
N SER A 170 32.39 -31.63 -8.64
CA SER A 170 31.63 -32.34 -7.61
C SER A 170 30.19 -32.53 -8.07
N PHE A 171 29.85 -33.76 -8.45
CA PHE A 171 28.48 -34.19 -8.78
C PHE A 171 27.46 -33.72 -7.74
N HIS A 172 27.72 -33.99 -6.46
CA HIS A 172 26.82 -33.59 -5.36
C HIS A 172 26.62 -32.07 -5.27
N LYS A 173 27.66 -31.26 -5.54
CA LYS A 173 27.50 -29.79 -5.58
C LYS A 173 26.62 -29.37 -6.75
N ALA A 174 26.81 -29.95 -7.95
CA ALA A 174 25.99 -29.63 -9.11
C ALA A 174 24.51 -30.01 -8.90
N VAL A 175 24.25 -31.21 -8.38
CA VAL A 175 22.90 -31.65 -8.02
C VAL A 175 22.27 -30.77 -6.95
N ASN A 176 23.02 -30.39 -5.91
CA ASN A 176 22.53 -29.48 -4.88
C ASN A 176 22.17 -28.09 -5.43
N VAL A 177 22.94 -27.57 -6.40
CA VAL A 177 22.61 -26.30 -7.07
C VAL A 177 21.29 -26.44 -7.83
N LEU A 178 21.11 -27.52 -8.61
CA LEU A 178 19.86 -27.78 -9.33
C LEU A 178 18.68 -27.99 -8.38
N ASP A 179 18.87 -28.72 -7.28
CA ASP A 179 17.84 -28.90 -6.24
C ASP A 179 17.43 -27.58 -5.59
N ASN A 180 18.38 -26.68 -5.35
CA ASN A 180 18.07 -25.36 -4.83
C ASN A 180 17.31 -24.51 -5.85
N ILE A 181 17.64 -24.60 -7.14
CA ILE A 181 16.88 -23.95 -8.21
C ILE A 181 15.44 -24.47 -8.22
N ILE A 182 15.26 -25.79 -8.23
CA ILE A 182 13.94 -26.44 -8.24
C ILE A 182 13.14 -26.07 -6.99
N LYS A 183 13.74 -26.13 -5.79
CA LYS A 183 13.06 -25.74 -4.53
C LYS A 183 12.65 -24.27 -4.49
N ASN A 184 13.45 -23.38 -5.06
CA ASN A 184 13.13 -21.95 -5.14
C ASN A 184 12.00 -21.66 -6.14
N LEU A 185 11.87 -22.47 -7.19
CA LEU A 185 10.84 -22.33 -8.22
C LEU A 185 9.54 -23.03 -7.84
N SER A 186 9.60 -24.30 -7.39
CA SER A 186 8.49 -25.17 -7.00
C SER A 186 8.74 -25.80 -5.62
N GLY A 187 8.61 -25.01 -4.56
CA GLY A 187 8.80 -25.50 -3.19
C GLY A 187 7.65 -26.42 -2.75
N GLY A 188 7.96 -27.54 -2.07
CA GLY A 188 6.97 -28.56 -1.65
C GLY A 188 5.85 -28.09 -0.71
N ARG A 189 5.87 -26.82 -0.26
CA ARG A 189 4.79 -26.19 0.53
C ARG A 189 4.00 -25.13 -0.25
N LYS A 190 4.06 -25.12 -1.58
CA LYS A 190 3.49 -24.07 -2.44
C LYS A 190 4.04 -22.67 -2.14
N THR A 191 5.32 -22.61 -1.77
CA THR A 191 6.04 -21.36 -1.44
C THR A 191 7.05 -20.97 -2.50
N GLY A 192 7.06 -21.66 -3.65
CA GLY A 192 7.95 -21.34 -4.75
C GLY A 192 7.46 -20.11 -5.53
N LYS A 193 8.36 -19.48 -6.29
CA LYS A 193 8.01 -18.33 -7.14
C LYS A 193 6.89 -18.65 -8.15
N ILE A 194 6.81 -19.90 -8.63
CA ILE A 194 5.75 -20.36 -9.52
C ILE A 194 4.39 -20.30 -8.80
N ASP A 195 4.33 -20.75 -7.55
CA ASP A 195 3.10 -20.76 -6.75
C ASP A 195 2.66 -19.36 -6.36
N GLU A 196 3.62 -18.47 -6.06
CA GLU A 196 3.37 -17.05 -5.80
C GLU A 196 2.72 -16.38 -7.02
N ILE A 197 3.29 -16.60 -8.22
CA ILE A 197 2.75 -16.04 -9.47
C ILE A 197 1.38 -16.64 -9.79
N ARG A 198 1.17 -17.95 -9.59
CA ARG A 198 -0.16 -18.57 -9.77
C ARG A 198 -1.20 -17.96 -8.82
N SER A 199 -0.82 -17.73 -7.57
CA SER A 199 -1.68 -17.08 -6.57
C SER A 199 -2.00 -15.64 -6.99
N ARG A 200 -0.99 -14.88 -7.47
CA ARG A 200 -1.19 -13.53 -7.98
C ARG A 200 -2.12 -13.49 -9.20
N ILE A 201 -1.97 -14.42 -10.15
CA ILE A 201 -2.87 -14.54 -11.30
C ILE A 201 -4.30 -14.84 -10.83
N TYR A 202 -4.47 -15.71 -9.84
CA TYR A 202 -5.79 -16.02 -9.28
C TYR A 202 -6.44 -14.78 -8.62
N GLU A 203 -5.69 -14.04 -7.80
CA GLU A 203 -6.15 -12.78 -7.20
C GLU A 203 -6.56 -11.75 -8.27
N LEU A 204 -5.75 -11.56 -9.30
CA LEU A 204 -6.01 -10.61 -10.38
C LEU A 204 -7.25 -11.02 -11.19
N ASN A 205 -7.44 -12.31 -11.47
CA ASN A 205 -8.67 -12.79 -12.12
C ASN A 205 -9.90 -12.56 -11.26
N THR A 206 -9.79 -12.74 -9.94
CA THR A 206 -10.90 -12.48 -9.00
C THR A 206 -11.27 -11.00 -9.03
N LYS A 207 -10.28 -10.11 -8.93
CA LYS A 207 -10.46 -8.65 -9.06
C LYS A 207 -11.06 -8.27 -10.42
N LYS A 208 -10.61 -8.90 -11.51
CA LYS A 208 -11.18 -8.68 -12.85
C LYS A 208 -12.67 -8.97 -12.89
N ILE A 209 -13.11 -10.10 -12.31
CA ILE A 209 -14.54 -10.47 -12.25
C ILE A 209 -15.33 -9.46 -11.41
N GLU A 210 -14.78 -9.04 -10.27
CA GLU A 210 -15.40 -8.01 -9.41
C GLU A 210 -15.56 -6.68 -10.16
N THR A 211 -14.50 -6.22 -10.85
CA THR A 211 -14.55 -4.98 -11.65
C THR A 211 -15.54 -5.08 -12.82
N LEU A 212 -15.61 -6.23 -13.50
CA LEU A 212 -16.60 -6.44 -14.57
C LEU A 212 -18.04 -6.36 -14.03
N SER A 213 -18.31 -7.00 -12.89
CA SER A 213 -19.62 -6.94 -12.20
C SER A 213 -20.02 -5.51 -11.83
N VAL A 214 -19.07 -4.72 -11.31
CA VAL A 214 -19.31 -3.29 -10.99
C VAL A 214 -19.56 -2.48 -12.26
N ASN A 215 -18.79 -2.72 -13.33
CA ASN A 215 -18.99 -2.03 -14.61
C ASN A 215 -20.35 -2.35 -15.25
N GLU A 216 -20.82 -3.59 -15.19
CA GLU A 216 -22.17 -3.96 -15.65
C GLU A 216 -23.27 -3.23 -14.86
N LYS A 217 -23.14 -3.14 -13.52
CA LYS A 217 -24.05 -2.36 -12.68
C LYS A 217 -24.00 -0.86 -13.03
N ASN A 218 -22.81 -0.32 -13.27
CA ASN A 218 -22.65 1.09 -13.67
C ASN A 218 -23.32 1.37 -15.02
N LEU A 219 -23.26 0.45 -15.97
CA LEU A 219 -23.97 0.58 -17.25
C LEU A 219 -25.49 0.65 -17.06
N THR A 220 -26.07 -0.22 -16.23
CA THR A 220 -27.52 -0.19 -15.96
C THR A 220 -27.95 1.09 -15.23
N LEU A 221 -27.13 1.57 -14.28
CA LEU A 221 -27.35 2.85 -13.60
C LEU A 221 -27.25 4.05 -14.55
N LEU A 222 -26.32 4.03 -15.52
CA LEU A 222 -26.22 5.06 -16.56
C LEU A 222 -27.46 5.08 -17.47
N GLU A 223 -27.99 3.92 -17.82
CA GLU A 223 -29.25 3.81 -18.57
C GLU A 223 -30.45 4.36 -17.76
N GLU A 224 -30.55 4.02 -16.47
CA GLU A 224 -31.58 4.56 -15.57
C GLU A 224 -31.45 6.08 -15.43
N GLN A 225 -30.23 6.60 -15.27
CA GLN A 225 -29.95 8.04 -15.21
C GLN A 225 -30.39 8.75 -16.50
N LYS A 226 -30.12 8.14 -17.66
CA LYS A 226 -30.58 8.65 -18.97
C LYS A 226 -32.10 8.66 -19.07
N ASN A 227 -32.78 7.62 -18.59
CA ASN A 227 -34.25 7.59 -18.59
C ASN A 227 -34.86 8.64 -17.65
N LEU A 228 -34.33 8.77 -16.43
CA LEU A 228 -34.71 9.80 -15.46
C LEU A 228 -34.53 11.21 -16.03
N SER A 229 -33.42 11.48 -16.73
CA SER A 229 -33.20 12.79 -17.34
C SER A 229 -34.25 13.13 -18.41
N LYS A 230 -34.75 12.16 -19.18
CA LYS A 230 -35.88 12.36 -20.10
C LYS A 230 -37.17 12.68 -19.34
N GLN A 231 -37.49 11.94 -18.28
CA GLN A 231 -38.69 12.17 -17.47
C GLN A 231 -38.67 13.54 -16.78
N ILE A 232 -37.54 13.93 -16.19
CA ILE A 232 -37.33 15.26 -15.60
C ILE A 232 -37.57 16.35 -16.63
N GLN A 233 -37.04 16.20 -17.85
CA GLN A 233 -37.26 17.18 -18.91
C GLN A 233 -38.74 17.27 -19.31
N GLN A 234 -39.45 16.14 -19.38
CA GLN A 234 -40.88 16.10 -19.67
C GLN A 234 -41.69 16.82 -18.59
N ARG A 235 -41.43 16.54 -17.31
CA ARG A 235 -42.09 17.19 -16.17
C ARG A 235 -41.79 18.69 -16.10
N ARG A 236 -40.56 19.11 -16.39
CA ARG A 236 -40.21 20.55 -16.51
C ARG A 236 -41.02 21.26 -17.61
N ASN A 237 -41.18 20.61 -18.76
CA ASN A 237 -42.00 21.16 -19.84
C ASN A 237 -43.49 21.25 -19.44
N GLU A 238 -43.99 20.27 -18.68
CA GLU A 238 -45.37 20.28 -18.16
C GLU A 238 -45.60 21.39 -17.13
N ILE A 239 -44.67 21.57 -16.19
CA ILE A 239 -44.69 22.69 -15.23
C ILE A 239 -44.68 24.03 -15.95
N LYS A 240 -43.85 24.18 -17.00
CA LYS A 240 -43.83 25.40 -17.80
C LYS A 240 -45.20 25.71 -18.41
N LYS A 241 -45.84 24.71 -19.02
CA LYS A 241 -47.21 24.86 -19.57
C LYS A 241 -48.25 25.19 -18.49
N LEU A 242 -48.20 24.52 -17.34
CA LEU A 242 -49.12 24.80 -16.23
C LEU A 242 -48.96 26.22 -15.70
N ASN A 243 -47.72 26.72 -15.59
CA ASN A 243 -47.46 28.10 -15.19
C ASN A 243 -47.98 29.12 -16.21
N GLU A 244 -47.84 28.84 -17.50
CA GLU A 244 -48.43 29.65 -18.59
C GLU A 244 -49.97 29.65 -18.48
N ASP A 245 -50.59 28.48 -18.26
CA ASP A 245 -52.04 28.34 -18.08
C ASP A 245 -52.56 29.07 -16.82
N ILE A 246 -51.83 29.01 -15.70
CA ILE A 246 -52.18 29.73 -14.45
C ILE A 246 -52.06 31.25 -14.66
N ALA A 247 -50.99 31.72 -15.31
CA ALA A 247 -50.81 33.13 -15.60
C ALA A 247 -51.93 33.66 -16.51
N LEU A 248 -52.32 32.90 -17.53
CA LEU A 248 -53.44 33.21 -18.39
C LEU A 248 -54.76 33.23 -17.60
N GLY A 249 -54.99 32.24 -16.73
CA GLY A 249 -56.15 32.17 -15.85
C GLY A 249 -56.29 33.39 -14.93
N LYS A 250 -55.19 33.86 -14.34
CA LYS A 250 -55.16 35.09 -13.52
C LYS A 250 -55.57 36.33 -14.31
N LYS A 251 -55.04 36.50 -15.52
CA LYS A 251 -55.41 37.63 -16.41
C LYS A 251 -56.90 37.59 -16.77
N LEU A 252 -57.43 36.41 -17.08
CA LEU A 252 -58.85 36.22 -17.41
C LEU A 252 -59.77 36.51 -16.23
N TYR A 253 -59.38 36.10 -15.01
CA TYR A 253 -60.12 36.41 -13.79
C TYR A 253 -60.19 37.91 -13.54
N LEU A 254 -59.04 38.61 -13.60
CA LEU A 254 -58.97 40.06 -13.43
C LEU A 254 -59.80 40.79 -14.49
N TYR A 255 -59.74 40.36 -15.75
CA TYR A 255 -60.55 40.92 -16.83
C TYR A 255 -62.06 40.78 -16.54
N TYR A 256 -62.50 39.61 -16.06
CA TYR A 256 -63.90 39.39 -15.69
C TYR A 256 -64.32 40.28 -14.50
N GLU A 257 -63.50 40.33 -13.45
CA GLU A 257 -63.75 41.14 -12.25
C GLU A 257 -63.85 42.65 -12.58
N TYR A 258 -62.90 43.16 -13.38
CA TYR A 258 -62.90 44.56 -13.82
C TYR A 258 -64.12 44.90 -14.69
N ASN A 259 -64.53 43.98 -15.56
CA ASN A 259 -65.73 44.16 -16.38
C ASN A 259 -67.00 44.25 -15.51
N GLU A 260 -67.13 43.40 -14.49
CA GLU A 260 -68.25 43.48 -13.53
C GLU A 260 -68.24 44.80 -12.74
N ILE A 261 -67.08 45.25 -12.27
CA ILE A 261 -66.92 46.55 -11.59
C ILE A 261 -67.36 47.70 -12.49
N LEU A 262 -66.95 47.70 -13.76
CA LEU A 262 -67.30 48.77 -14.70
C LEU A 262 -68.79 48.78 -15.05
N LYS A 263 -69.44 47.61 -15.17
CA LYS A 263 -70.91 47.53 -15.33
C LYS A 263 -71.67 48.07 -14.11
N LEU A 264 -71.21 47.72 -12.91
CA LEU A 264 -71.81 48.25 -11.67
C LEU A 264 -71.63 49.76 -11.57
N TYR A 265 -70.45 50.26 -11.95
CA TYR A 265 -70.17 51.69 -11.99
C TYR A 265 -71.02 52.43 -13.02
N SER A 266 -71.17 51.91 -14.25
CA SER A 266 -72.01 52.53 -15.27
C SER A 266 -73.47 52.60 -14.82
N SER A 267 -74.00 51.53 -14.22
CA SER A 267 -75.34 51.50 -13.64
C SER A 267 -75.51 52.52 -12.51
N LYS A 268 -74.50 52.68 -11.64
CA LYS A 268 -74.49 53.72 -10.60
C LYS A 268 -74.49 55.13 -11.21
N THR A 269 -73.68 55.40 -12.24
CA THR A 269 -73.63 56.73 -12.87
C THR A 269 -74.96 57.10 -13.55
N GLU A 270 -75.63 56.11 -14.15
CA GLU A 270 -77.00 56.28 -14.69
C GLU A 270 -77.98 56.63 -13.57
N LEU A 271 -78.00 55.88 -12.47
CA LEU A 271 -78.86 56.16 -11.31
C LEU A 271 -78.62 57.56 -10.72
N ILE A 272 -77.36 57.99 -10.60
CA ILE A 272 -77.02 59.35 -10.13
C ILE A 272 -77.52 60.43 -11.11
N SER A 273 -77.39 60.20 -12.41
CA SER A 273 -77.90 61.14 -13.42
C SER A 273 -79.43 61.26 -13.35
N GLU A 274 -80.14 60.15 -13.16
CA GLU A 274 -81.59 60.13 -12.97
C GLU A 274 -82.02 60.82 -11.67
N MET A 275 -81.26 60.62 -10.59
CA MET A 275 -81.48 61.31 -9.31
C MET A 275 -81.27 62.82 -9.45
N ASN A 276 -80.23 63.26 -10.16
CA ASN A 276 -79.97 64.68 -10.41
C ASN A 276 -81.04 65.32 -11.31
N ASN A 277 -81.60 64.58 -12.27
CA ASN A 277 -82.74 65.03 -13.08
C ASN A 277 -84.02 65.16 -12.25
N LEU A 278 -84.28 64.23 -11.33
CA LEU A 278 -85.38 64.35 -10.36
C LEU A 278 -85.17 65.54 -9.42
N LYS A 279 -83.93 65.77 -8.97
CA LYS A 279 -83.55 66.89 -8.11
C LYS A 279 -83.69 68.25 -8.81
N SER A 280 -83.28 68.36 -10.06
CA SER A 280 -83.39 69.59 -10.86
C SER A 280 -84.84 69.93 -11.25
N SER A 281 -85.72 68.92 -11.37
CA SER A 281 -87.16 69.14 -11.50
C SER A 281 -87.81 69.73 -10.22
N PHE A 282 -87.21 69.48 -9.06
CA PHE A 282 -87.69 69.95 -7.76
C PHE A 282 -87.32 71.42 -7.48
N TYR A 283 -86.13 71.86 -7.90
CA TYR A 283 -85.65 73.25 -7.72
C TYR A 283 -86.25 74.28 -8.70
N LYS A 284 -87.11 73.86 -9.65
CA LYS A 284 -87.81 74.77 -10.57
C LYS A 284 -89.08 75.40 -9.98
N ASN A 285 -89.57 74.91 -8.84
CA ASN A 285 -90.68 75.49 -8.11
C ASN A 285 -90.16 76.17 -6.83
N ASN A 286 -90.13 77.50 -6.86
CA ASN A 286 -89.55 78.40 -5.86
C ASN A 286 -89.89 78.04 -4.40
N PHE A 287 -88.86 77.88 -3.57
CA PHE A 287 -88.92 78.01 -2.11
C PHE A 287 -87.65 78.75 -1.66
N GLU A 288 -87.77 80.05 -1.38
CA GLU A 288 -86.68 80.95 -0.97
C GLU A 288 -86.54 81.12 0.56
N ASP A 289 -87.38 80.48 1.38
CA ASP A 289 -87.39 80.68 2.84
C ASP A 289 -86.95 79.45 3.66
N ILE A 290 -85.75 78.92 3.38
CA ILE A 290 -85.05 77.98 4.30
C ILE A 290 -83.57 78.37 4.37
N GLU A 291 -83.27 79.60 4.77
CA GLU A 291 -81.87 80.07 4.88
C GLU A 291 -81.41 80.31 6.33
N TYR A 292 -82.28 80.23 7.34
CA TYR A 292 -81.89 80.55 8.72
C TYR A 292 -81.49 79.35 9.61
N ASP A 293 -81.91 78.11 9.30
CA ASP A 293 -81.58 76.91 10.11
C ASP A 293 -80.55 75.95 9.47
N ILE A 294 -79.99 76.30 8.29
CA ILE A 294 -78.97 75.50 7.59
C ILE A 294 -77.54 75.82 8.08
N SER A 295 -77.34 76.89 8.85
CA SER A 295 -75.99 77.33 9.29
C SER A 295 -75.33 76.32 10.24
N GLY A 296 -76.06 75.78 11.23
CA GLY A 296 -75.53 74.78 12.17
C GLY A 296 -75.17 73.44 11.51
N LEU A 297 -75.99 72.97 10.55
CA LEU A 297 -75.68 71.79 9.75
C LEU A 297 -74.53 72.03 8.76
N ARG A 298 -74.37 73.25 8.21
CA ARG A 298 -73.22 73.63 7.38
C ARG A 298 -71.93 73.69 8.19
N GLU A 299 -71.98 74.21 9.41
CA GLU A 299 -70.84 74.32 10.32
C GLU A 299 -70.40 72.92 10.80
N ALA A 300 -71.34 72.08 11.24
CA ALA A 300 -71.03 70.70 11.63
C ALA A 300 -70.46 69.86 10.45
N ASN A 301 -71.00 70.02 9.23
CA ASN A 301 -70.44 69.39 8.03
C ASN A 301 -69.07 69.96 7.61
N SER A 302 -68.81 71.24 7.90
CA SER A 302 -67.50 71.87 7.69
C SER A 302 -66.45 71.26 8.62
N ILE A 303 -66.79 71.16 9.92
CA ILE A 303 -65.95 70.54 10.95
C ILE A 303 -65.71 69.06 10.62
N LEU A 304 -66.73 68.33 10.18
CA LEU A 304 -66.59 66.93 9.76
C LEU A 304 -65.60 66.79 8.59
N LYS A 305 -65.69 67.65 7.56
CA LYS A 305 -64.76 67.63 6.42
C LYS A 305 -63.32 67.97 6.82
N GLU A 306 -63.15 68.87 7.78
CA GLU A 306 -61.82 69.19 8.33
C GLU A 306 -61.22 67.99 9.09
N ARG A 307 -62.03 67.31 9.91
CA ARG A 307 -61.62 66.11 10.65
C ARG A 307 -61.33 64.93 9.73
N GLU A 308 -62.12 64.71 8.67
CA GLU A 308 -61.86 63.70 7.64
C GLU A 308 -60.56 63.98 6.87
N LYS A 309 -60.26 65.24 6.52
CA LYS A 309 -58.96 65.61 5.94
C LYS A 309 -57.79 65.32 6.87
N ASN A 310 -57.95 65.59 8.16
CA ASN A 310 -56.92 65.29 9.17
C ASN A 310 -56.72 63.78 9.36
N TYR A 311 -57.79 62.98 9.28
CA TYR A 311 -57.71 61.53 9.24
C TYR A 311 -56.95 61.03 8.01
N ASP A 312 -57.26 61.54 6.81
CA ASP A 312 -56.59 61.15 5.57
C ASP A 312 -55.09 61.47 5.60
N TYR A 313 -54.71 62.60 6.21
CA TYR A 313 -53.30 62.99 6.38
C TYR A 313 -52.53 62.00 7.27
N VAL A 314 -53.10 61.63 8.43
CA VAL A 314 -52.46 60.68 9.36
C VAL A 314 -52.44 59.26 8.77
N ASN A 315 -53.51 58.85 8.09
CA ASN A 315 -53.57 57.57 7.39
C ASN A 315 -52.53 57.48 6.24
N GLY A 316 -52.28 58.59 5.55
CA GLY A 316 -51.18 58.72 4.59
C GLY A 316 -49.81 58.48 5.23
N LYS A 317 -49.55 59.05 6.41
CA LYS A 317 -48.30 58.82 7.17
C LYS A 317 -48.14 57.38 7.63
N LEU A 318 -49.22 56.73 8.05
CA LEU A 318 -49.21 55.30 8.39
C LEU A 318 -48.82 54.45 7.17
N LYS A 319 -49.35 54.78 5.99
CA LYS A 319 -49.04 54.08 4.74
C LYS A 319 -47.56 54.23 4.34
N ASP A 320 -46.96 55.39 4.56
CA ASP A 320 -45.51 55.60 4.37
C ASP A 320 -44.68 54.74 5.32
N ILE A 321 -45.10 54.60 6.58
CA ILE A 321 -44.46 53.73 7.58
C ILE A 321 -44.57 52.26 7.16
N GLU A 322 -45.75 51.81 6.71
CA GLU A 322 -45.94 50.43 6.24
C GLU A 322 -45.11 50.12 4.98
N ASN A 323 -44.94 51.11 4.08
CA ASN A 323 -44.03 50.97 2.93
C ASN A 323 -42.57 50.87 3.37
N ARG A 324 -42.14 51.64 4.38
CA ARG A 324 -40.78 51.55 4.96
C ARG A 324 -40.54 50.18 5.61
N ILE A 325 -41.54 49.60 6.28
CA ILE A 325 -41.45 48.25 6.83
C ILE A 325 -41.30 47.23 5.69
N LYS A 326 -42.15 47.31 4.65
CA LYS A 326 -42.06 46.42 3.49
C LYS A 326 -40.71 46.51 2.76
N SER A 327 -40.13 47.71 2.63
CA SER A 327 -38.79 47.83 2.03
C SER A 327 -37.71 47.16 2.87
N ILE A 328 -37.82 47.23 4.19
CA ILE A 328 -36.88 46.54 5.09
C ILE A 328 -37.10 45.02 5.05
N GLU A 329 -38.35 44.56 4.93
CA GLU A 329 -38.65 43.13 4.76
C GLU A 329 -38.06 42.56 3.47
N ILE A 330 -38.10 43.32 2.37
CA ILE A 330 -37.44 42.94 1.10
C ILE A 330 -35.91 42.91 1.27
N GLU A 331 -35.32 43.86 2.01
CA GLU A 331 -33.89 43.84 2.32
C GLU A 331 -33.53 42.66 3.25
N GLU A 332 -34.42 42.27 4.18
CA GLU A 332 -34.27 41.09 5.05
C GLU A 332 -34.33 39.76 4.28
N GLU A 333 -35.07 39.67 3.16
CA GLU A 333 -35.13 38.45 2.33
C GLU A 333 -33.75 38.02 1.82
N ALA A 334 -32.85 38.98 1.55
CA ALA A 334 -31.46 38.70 1.16
C ALA A 334 -30.65 37.99 2.28
N TYR A 335 -31.16 38.00 3.50
CA TYR A 335 -30.58 37.38 4.70
C TYR A 335 -31.46 36.25 5.27
N ALA A 336 -32.41 35.72 4.50
CA ALA A 336 -33.35 34.67 4.94
C ALA A 336 -32.65 33.47 5.61
N SER A 337 -31.45 33.11 5.15
CA SER A 337 -30.61 32.05 5.72
C SER A 337 -30.24 32.27 7.19
N PHE A 338 -30.15 33.52 7.67
CA PHE A 338 -29.88 33.83 9.07
C PHE A 338 -31.13 33.66 9.96
N HIS A 339 -32.32 33.78 9.39
CA HIS A 339 -33.58 33.66 10.10
C HIS A 339 -33.88 32.20 10.52
N GLU A 340 -33.43 31.23 9.72
CA GLU A 340 -33.58 29.79 9.99
C GLU A 340 -32.65 29.27 11.10
N LEU A 341 -31.56 30.00 11.39
CA LEU A 341 -30.53 29.53 12.31
C LEU A 341 -30.79 29.87 13.80
N GLY A 342 -31.84 30.64 14.09
CA GLY A 342 -32.38 30.86 15.44
C GLY A 342 -31.72 31.96 16.30
N PRO A 343 -32.33 32.34 17.43
CA PRO A 343 -32.04 33.61 18.14
C PRO A 343 -30.71 33.67 18.93
N ASN A 344 -29.94 32.58 19.04
CA ASN A 344 -28.69 32.53 19.85
C ASN A 344 -27.44 32.18 19.01
N LEU A 345 -27.44 32.52 17.73
CA LEU A 345 -26.37 32.14 16.81
C LEU A 345 -24.98 32.67 17.23
N GLU A 346 -24.93 33.93 17.66
CA GLU A 346 -23.69 34.61 17.99
C GLU A 346 -23.05 34.07 19.28
N GLU A 347 -23.86 33.76 20.29
CA GLU A 347 -23.38 33.15 21.54
C GLU A 347 -22.81 31.75 21.28
N LYS A 348 -23.48 30.97 20.42
CA LYS A 348 -22.98 29.65 19.99
C LYS A 348 -21.68 29.77 19.20
N VAL A 349 -21.59 30.70 18.25
CA VAL A 349 -20.38 30.90 17.42
C VAL A 349 -19.21 31.39 18.28
N ASN A 350 -19.43 32.34 19.19
CA ASN A 350 -18.39 32.84 20.08
C ASN A 350 -17.89 31.76 21.06
N ASN A 351 -18.77 30.91 21.58
CA ASN A 351 -18.40 29.77 22.42
C ASN A 351 -17.60 28.70 21.66
N LEU A 352 -17.86 28.51 20.36
CA LEU A 352 -17.09 27.57 19.54
C LEU A 352 -15.71 28.13 19.18
N ILE A 353 -15.61 29.44 18.91
CA ILE A 353 -14.32 30.12 18.64
C ILE A 353 -13.43 30.10 19.89
N SER A 354 -13.98 30.32 21.08
CA SER A 354 -13.22 30.26 22.33
C SER A 354 -12.69 28.85 22.61
N LYS A 355 -13.53 27.81 22.43
CA LYS A 355 -13.12 26.40 22.51
C LYS A 355 -12.01 26.06 21.50
N LYS A 356 -12.14 26.50 20.25
CA LYS A 356 -11.12 26.24 19.21
C LYS A 356 -9.76 26.84 19.57
N ARG A 357 -9.73 28.07 20.10
CA ARG A 357 -8.50 28.72 20.56
C ARG A 357 -7.86 28.01 21.76
N GLU A 358 -8.67 27.42 22.64
CA GLU A 358 -8.17 26.68 23.80
C GLU A 358 -7.49 25.37 23.38
N ILE A 359 -8.10 24.65 22.43
CA ILE A 359 -7.55 23.42 21.81
C ILE A 359 -6.25 23.72 21.05
N GLU A 360 -6.20 24.81 20.28
CA GLU A 360 -4.98 25.21 19.55
C GLU A 360 -3.82 25.56 20.48
N LYS A 361 -4.08 26.23 21.62
CA LYS A 361 -3.07 26.51 22.65
C LYS A 361 -2.52 25.24 23.29
N LEU A 362 -3.37 24.23 23.53
CA LEU A 362 -2.93 22.93 24.06
C LEU A 362 -1.98 22.21 23.09
N ARG A 363 -2.25 22.28 21.78
CA ARG A 363 -1.36 21.70 20.74
C ARG A 363 0.00 22.40 20.62
N GLU A 364 0.06 23.72 20.82
CA GLU A 364 1.34 24.43 20.85
C GLU A 364 2.22 24.01 22.05
N LEU A 365 1.59 23.74 23.20
CA LEU A 365 2.27 23.20 24.37
C LEU A 365 2.79 21.76 24.16
N GLU A 366 2.06 20.93 23.41
CA GLU A 366 2.49 19.55 23.06
C GLU A 366 3.68 19.52 22.07
N LYS A 367 3.69 20.42 21.08
CA LYS A 367 4.81 20.54 20.13
C LYS A 367 6.13 20.93 20.82
N GLY A 368 6.06 21.67 21.93
CA GLY A 368 7.23 21.98 22.77
C GLY A 368 7.78 20.79 23.57
N SER A 369 6.93 19.81 23.91
CA SER A 369 7.30 18.64 24.73
C SER A 369 7.95 17.52 23.90
N ASN A 370 7.47 17.27 22.67
CA ASN A 370 7.89 16.11 21.86
C ASN A 370 9.37 16.10 21.42
N ASN A 371 10.05 17.25 21.36
CA ASN A 371 11.48 17.31 21.03
C ASN A 371 12.41 16.79 22.14
N SER A 372 11.96 16.70 23.39
CA SER A 372 12.77 16.22 24.53
C SER A 372 12.56 14.71 24.83
N TYR A 373 11.44 14.13 24.40
CA TYR A 373 11.08 12.74 24.70
C TYR A 373 11.67 11.69 23.75
N GLY A 374 11.92 12.04 22.48
CA GLY A 374 12.45 11.11 21.47
C GLY A 374 13.86 10.57 21.75
N THR A 375 14.70 11.35 22.44
CA THR A 375 16.07 10.94 22.83
C THR A 375 16.09 9.99 24.03
N LYS A 376 15.18 10.17 25.00
CA LYS A 376 15.07 9.29 26.19
C LYS A 376 14.54 7.90 25.85
N ASN A 377 13.61 7.77 24.90
CA ASN A 377 13.07 6.45 24.50
C ASN A 377 14.05 5.65 23.62
N LYS A 378 14.87 6.31 22.79
CA LYS A 378 15.98 5.65 22.08
C LYS A 378 17.01 5.04 23.05
N MET A 379 17.38 5.76 24.11
CA MET A 379 18.29 5.21 25.14
C MET A 379 17.67 4.02 25.89
N LYS A 380 16.38 4.09 26.25
CA LYS A 380 15.68 2.98 26.93
C LYS A 380 15.55 1.74 26.05
N PHE A 381 15.32 1.90 24.75
CA PHE A 381 15.25 0.79 23.79
C PHE A 381 16.62 0.11 23.60
N ILE A 382 17.70 0.90 23.52
CA ILE A 382 19.07 0.38 23.46
C ILE A 382 19.42 -0.40 24.73
N MET A 383 19.04 0.10 25.91
CA MET A 383 19.22 -0.62 27.18
C MET A 383 18.45 -1.96 27.21
N LEU A 384 17.21 -1.99 26.72
CA LEU A 384 16.40 -3.21 26.64
C LEU A 384 17.01 -4.27 25.72
N CYS A 385 17.53 -3.85 24.56
CA CYS A 385 18.21 -4.76 23.63
C CYS A 385 19.50 -5.33 24.24
N SER A 386 20.27 -4.51 24.96
CA SER A 386 21.50 -4.95 25.62
C SER A 386 21.23 -5.99 26.73
N ALA A 387 20.14 -5.84 27.49
CA ALA A 387 19.74 -6.79 28.52
C ALA A 387 19.30 -8.15 27.94
N LEU A 388 18.64 -8.13 26.77
CA LEU A 388 18.17 -9.34 26.09
C LEU A 388 19.34 -10.17 25.51
N ILE A 389 20.37 -9.49 24.99
CA ILE A 389 21.62 -10.14 24.54
C ILE A 389 22.33 -10.81 25.71
N ILE A 390 22.39 -10.17 26.88
CA ILE A 390 23.00 -10.74 28.09
C ILE A 390 22.21 -11.96 28.57
N ALA A 391 20.87 -11.91 28.53
CA ALA A 391 20.02 -13.05 28.92
C ALA A 391 20.21 -14.26 27.99
N VAL A 392 20.32 -14.04 26.67
CA VAL A 392 20.59 -15.11 25.70
C VAL A 392 22.00 -15.69 25.89
N PHE A 393 23.01 -14.86 26.18
CA PHE A 393 24.37 -15.32 26.47
C PHE A 393 24.42 -16.26 27.69
N PHE A 394 23.71 -15.92 28.77
CA PHE A 394 23.63 -16.78 29.96
C PHE A 394 22.81 -18.05 29.72
N ALA A 395 21.76 -18.01 28.90
CA ALA A 395 21.01 -19.21 28.50
C ALA A 395 21.86 -20.18 27.68
N VAL A 396 22.72 -19.65 26.79
CA VAL A 396 23.69 -20.46 26.02
C VAL A 396 24.77 -21.06 26.93
N LEU A 397 25.28 -20.30 27.91
CA LEU A 397 26.23 -20.83 28.90
C LEU A 397 25.62 -21.94 29.78
N TYR A 398 24.33 -21.80 30.14
CA TYR A 398 23.59 -22.83 30.87
C TYR A 398 23.40 -24.10 30.05
N ALA A 399 23.02 -23.96 28.76
CA ALA A 399 22.89 -25.08 27.83
C ALA A 399 24.24 -25.78 27.55
N ALA A 400 25.35 -25.03 27.62
CA ALA A 400 26.71 -25.56 27.47
C ALA A 400 27.25 -26.29 28.73
N ASN A 401 26.45 -26.43 29.79
CA ASN A 401 26.79 -27.16 31.03
C ASN A 401 28.02 -26.62 31.79
N ILE A 402 28.36 -25.34 31.59
CA ILE A 402 29.47 -24.67 32.27
C ILE A 402 28.96 -24.11 33.61
N ASN A 403 29.36 -24.74 34.73
CA ASN A 403 29.12 -24.35 36.12
C ASN A 403 27.67 -23.98 36.52
N LYS A 404 26.94 -25.00 37.02
CA LYS A 404 25.55 -24.90 37.53
C LYS A 404 25.34 -23.90 38.69
N GLN A 405 26.40 -23.45 39.37
CA GLN A 405 26.30 -22.48 40.48
C GLN A 405 25.95 -21.05 40.02
N PHE A 406 26.12 -20.71 38.74
CA PHE A 406 25.81 -19.36 38.23
C PHE A 406 24.36 -19.16 37.77
N ALA A 407 23.57 -20.24 37.66
CA ALA A 407 22.18 -20.17 37.18
C ALA A 407 21.27 -19.35 38.11
N ALA A 408 21.55 -19.34 39.42
CA ALA A 408 20.78 -18.57 40.40
C ALA A 408 20.97 -17.04 40.24
N PHE A 409 22.12 -16.60 39.74
CA PHE A 409 22.40 -15.18 39.52
C PHE A 409 21.69 -14.60 38.28
N ALA A 410 21.19 -15.45 37.37
CA ALA A 410 20.48 -15.01 36.16
C ALA A 410 18.99 -14.67 36.40
N ILE A 411 18.40 -15.14 37.51
CA ILE A 411 16.96 -15.02 37.78
C ILE A 411 16.58 -13.58 38.17
N LEU A 412 17.39 -12.93 39.00
CA LEU A 412 17.19 -11.54 39.46
C LEU A 412 17.18 -10.51 38.32
N PRO A 413 18.17 -10.47 37.41
CA PRO A 413 18.14 -9.54 36.27
C PRO A 413 16.99 -9.85 35.30
N PHE A 414 16.58 -11.11 35.16
CA PHE A 414 15.45 -11.50 34.31
C PHE A 414 14.09 -11.04 34.88
N LEU A 415 13.91 -11.12 36.20
CA LEU A 415 12.70 -10.59 36.87
C LEU A 415 12.64 -9.06 36.82
N SER A 416 13.78 -8.38 36.98
CA SER A 416 13.90 -6.93 36.79
C SER A 416 13.57 -6.53 35.34
N PHE A 417 14.03 -7.32 34.37
CA PHE A 417 13.73 -7.14 32.96
C PHE A 417 12.24 -7.32 32.66
N ILE A 418 11.60 -8.37 33.20
CA ILE A 418 10.15 -8.59 33.04
C ILE A 418 9.35 -7.44 33.67
N SER A 419 9.74 -6.97 34.85
CA SER A 419 9.11 -5.80 35.49
C SER A 419 9.25 -4.54 34.63
N ALA A 420 10.45 -4.27 34.11
CA ALA A 420 10.69 -3.14 33.21
C ALA A 420 9.94 -3.27 31.87
N LEU A 421 9.82 -4.48 31.33
CA LEU A 421 9.06 -4.78 30.11
C LEU A 421 7.55 -4.61 30.33
N ILE A 422 7.02 -5.08 31.46
CA ILE A 422 5.62 -4.87 31.84
C ILE A 422 5.34 -3.38 32.02
N ASN A 423 6.26 -2.62 32.63
CA ASN A 423 6.12 -1.18 32.82
C ASN A 423 6.29 -0.37 31.52
N TYR A 424 7.06 -0.89 30.55
CA TYR A 424 7.17 -0.32 29.21
C TYR A 424 5.94 -0.62 28.36
N LEU A 425 5.42 -1.86 28.41
CA LEU A 425 4.20 -2.28 27.72
C LEU A 425 2.94 -1.62 28.31
N SER A 426 2.90 -1.40 29.63
CA SER A 426 1.81 -0.65 30.28
C SER A 426 1.82 0.83 29.87
N ASN A 427 3.01 1.43 29.71
CA ASN A 427 3.15 2.79 29.18
C ASN A 427 2.85 2.87 27.68
N LEU A 428 3.13 1.84 26.88
CA LEU A 428 2.67 1.74 25.49
C LEU A 428 1.14 1.58 25.39
N LYS A 429 0.50 0.90 26.35
CA LYS A 429 -0.97 0.86 26.47
C LYS A 429 -1.56 2.22 26.85
N LYS A 430 -0.89 2.99 27.72
CA LYS A 430 -1.26 4.40 27.99
C LYS A 430 -1.05 5.31 26.77
N GLN A 431 -0.03 5.04 25.95
CA GLN A 431 0.21 5.75 24.69
C GLN A 431 -0.85 5.45 23.61
N LYS A 432 -1.52 4.28 23.68
CA LYS A 432 -2.65 3.95 22.77
C LYS A 432 -4.02 4.43 23.26
N SER A 433 -4.15 4.84 24.52
CA SER A 433 -5.43 5.29 25.10
C SER A 433 -5.53 6.80 25.27
N VAL A 434 -4.50 7.57 24.88
CA VAL A 434 -4.50 9.05 24.97
C VAL A 434 -4.37 9.70 23.59
N ASP A 435 -3.95 8.96 22.55
CA ASP A 435 -3.62 9.55 21.25
C ASP A 435 -4.72 9.49 20.18
N GLN A 436 -5.97 9.04 20.44
CA GLN A 436 -6.93 8.93 19.32
C GLN A 436 -8.44 8.74 19.59
N SER A 437 -9.08 9.38 20.59
CA SER A 437 -10.55 9.31 20.62
C SER A 437 -11.34 10.56 20.98
N ASP A 438 -10.81 11.53 21.72
CA ASP A 438 -11.71 12.58 22.24
C ASP A 438 -11.44 13.97 21.61
N ASP A 439 -10.18 14.35 21.33
CA ASP A 439 -9.85 15.71 20.82
C ASP A 439 -9.94 15.86 19.28
N GLU A 440 -9.73 14.78 18.51
CA GLU A 440 -9.90 14.84 17.04
C GLU A 440 -11.38 14.83 16.63
N GLU A 441 -12.23 14.14 17.40
CA GLU A 441 -13.67 14.06 17.12
C GLU A 441 -14.36 15.40 17.39
N ASP A 442 -13.99 16.09 18.47
CA ASP A 442 -14.50 17.42 18.80
C ASP A 442 -14.05 18.48 17.77
N ASN A 443 -12.77 18.50 17.38
CA ASN A 443 -12.27 19.47 16.40
C ASN A 443 -12.83 19.22 14.99
N PHE A 444 -12.99 17.94 14.60
CA PHE A 444 -13.66 17.57 13.35
C PHE A 444 -15.14 17.96 13.34
N SER A 445 -15.82 17.89 14.49
CA SER A 445 -17.22 18.36 14.61
C SER A 445 -17.33 19.89 14.52
N ILE A 446 -16.40 20.61 15.15
CA ILE A 446 -16.38 22.08 15.18
C ILE A 446 -16.12 22.63 13.77
N ASP A 447 -15.12 22.12 13.05
CA ASP A 447 -14.81 22.55 11.69
C ASP A 447 -15.93 22.18 10.69
N LYS A 448 -16.57 21.01 10.86
CA LYS A 448 -17.73 20.61 10.07
C LYS A 448 -18.93 21.54 10.30
N TYR A 449 -19.13 21.99 11.54
CA TYR A 449 -20.19 22.95 11.89
C TYR A 449 -19.90 24.35 11.35
N PHE A 450 -18.65 24.83 11.41
CA PHE A 450 -18.27 26.11 10.77
C PHE A 450 -18.47 26.07 9.25
N ASN A 451 -18.05 24.99 8.59
CA ASN A 451 -18.28 24.82 7.15
C ASN A 451 -19.79 24.75 6.81
N TYR A 452 -20.59 24.10 7.65
CA TYR A 452 -22.05 24.11 7.50
C TYR A 452 -22.65 25.52 7.61
N LEU A 453 -22.21 26.33 8.59
CA LEU A 453 -22.65 27.71 8.75
C LEU A 453 -22.28 28.59 7.54
N LEU A 454 -21.03 28.49 7.07
CA LEU A 454 -20.55 29.24 5.90
C LEU A 454 -21.31 28.85 4.62
N THR A 455 -21.55 27.54 4.43
CA THR A 455 -22.29 27.02 3.27
C THR A 455 -23.76 27.43 3.31
N SER A 456 -24.39 27.35 4.49
CA SER A 456 -25.82 27.70 4.65
C SER A 456 -26.08 29.19 4.47
N CYS A 457 -25.11 30.06 4.81
CA CYS A 457 -25.22 31.51 4.64
C CYS A 457 -24.54 32.05 3.37
N GLY A 458 -23.91 31.19 2.56
CA GLY A 458 -23.22 31.59 1.33
C GLY A 458 -22.04 32.54 1.54
N CYS A 459 -21.31 32.41 2.65
CA CYS A 459 -20.16 33.24 3.00
C CYS A 459 -18.85 32.51 2.66
N ALA A 460 -17.84 33.24 2.16
CA ALA A 460 -16.54 32.67 1.82
C ALA A 460 -15.70 32.34 3.05
N ASP A 461 -15.80 33.17 4.10
CA ASP A 461 -15.04 33.02 5.33
C ASP A 461 -15.80 33.55 6.56
N MET A 462 -15.20 33.36 7.74
CA MET A 462 -15.77 33.79 9.01
C MET A 462 -15.83 35.32 9.18
N GLU A 463 -14.97 36.08 8.50
CA GLU A 463 -15.02 37.56 8.56
C GLU A 463 -16.24 38.08 7.79
N GLU A 464 -16.49 37.54 6.60
CA GLU A 464 -17.67 37.83 5.79
C GLU A 464 -18.96 37.42 6.52
N PHE A 465 -18.95 36.26 7.19
CA PHE A 465 -20.07 35.81 8.00
C PHE A 465 -20.39 36.78 9.16
N HIS A 466 -19.38 37.22 9.92
CA HIS A 466 -19.59 38.19 11.00
C HIS A 466 -20.09 39.55 10.50
N LYS A 467 -19.59 40.00 9.34
CA LYS A 467 -20.04 41.25 8.72
C LYS A 467 -21.52 41.20 8.33
N ARG A 468 -21.94 40.14 7.62
CA ARG A 468 -23.35 39.98 7.21
C ARG A 468 -24.30 39.76 8.40
N LEU A 469 -23.85 39.06 9.44
CA LEU A 469 -24.62 38.89 10.67
C LEU A 469 -24.89 40.24 11.38
N LYS A 470 -23.91 41.15 11.35
CA LYS A 470 -24.04 42.49 11.91
C LYS A 470 -25.02 43.35 11.10
N GLU A 471 -24.91 43.34 9.78
CA GLU A 471 -25.82 44.06 8.86
C GLU A 471 -27.27 43.59 9.04
N PHE A 472 -27.50 42.28 9.17
CA PHE A 472 -28.81 41.71 9.44
C PHE A 472 -29.43 42.20 10.76
N ARG A 473 -28.65 42.30 11.84
CA ARG A 473 -29.17 42.83 13.12
C ARG A 473 -29.45 44.32 13.09
N GLU A 474 -28.63 45.10 12.37
CA GLU A 474 -28.91 46.52 12.17
C GLU A 474 -30.25 46.71 11.47
N LEU A 475 -30.58 45.88 10.47
CA LEU A 475 -31.90 45.85 9.83
C LEU A 475 -33.02 45.45 10.81
N GLN A 476 -32.86 44.40 11.62
CA GLN A 476 -33.86 43.98 12.61
C GLN A 476 -34.15 45.07 13.65
N SER A 477 -33.11 45.75 14.16
CA SER A 477 -33.27 46.85 15.12
C SER A 477 -34.00 48.05 14.52
N LYS A 478 -33.70 48.37 13.25
CA LYS A 478 -34.36 49.44 12.48
C LYS A 478 -35.82 49.11 12.22
N LYS A 479 -36.13 47.85 11.89
CA LYS A 479 -37.52 47.35 11.75
C LYS A 479 -38.29 47.50 13.05
N GLN A 480 -37.73 47.05 14.16
CA GLN A 480 -38.37 47.12 15.48
C GLN A 480 -38.67 48.56 15.92
N LEU A 481 -37.77 49.51 15.62
CA LEU A 481 -38.00 50.93 15.87
C LEU A 481 -39.18 51.48 15.04
N ILE A 482 -39.25 51.12 13.75
CA ILE A 482 -40.33 51.57 12.85
C ILE A 482 -41.67 50.89 13.20
N GLU A 483 -41.66 49.64 13.67
CA GLU A 483 -42.86 48.98 14.20
C GLU A 483 -43.39 49.66 15.46
N SER A 484 -42.51 50.15 16.33
CA SER A 484 -42.92 50.95 17.48
C SER A 484 -43.54 52.29 17.05
N GLU A 485 -42.99 52.92 16.01
CA GLU A 485 -43.56 54.13 15.38
C GLU A 485 -44.96 53.84 14.80
N ARG A 486 -45.13 52.72 14.07
CA ARG A 486 -46.42 52.27 13.51
C ARG A 486 -47.49 52.10 14.59
N LYS A 487 -47.14 51.55 15.75
CA LYS A 487 -48.08 51.33 16.84
C LYS A 487 -48.67 52.63 17.39
N VAL A 488 -47.85 53.67 17.51
CA VAL A 488 -48.28 55.01 17.96
C VAL A 488 -49.28 55.63 16.97
N TYR A 489 -49.02 55.52 15.67
CA TYR A 489 -49.94 56.03 14.64
C TYR A 489 -51.26 55.25 14.55
N LEU A 490 -51.24 53.94 14.83
CA LEU A 490 -52.46 53.14 14.90
C LEU A 490 -53.35 53.55 16.07
N GLU A 491 -52.76 53.91 17.21
CA GLU A 491 -53.50 54.44 18.36
C GLU A 491 -54.13 55.81 18.04
N ASP A 492 -53.40 56.74 17.41
CA ASP A 492 -53.91 58.07 16.98
C ASP A 492 -55.05 57.95 15.95
N ILE A 493 -54.96 57.01 15.00
CA ILE A 493 -56.04 56.76 14.02
C ILE A 493 -57.32 56.29 14.70
N ASN A 494 -57.22 55.38 15.67
CA ASN A 494 -58.39 54.87 16.38
C ASN A 494 -59.10 55.98 17.17
N GLU A 495 -58.35 56.90 17.76
CA GLU A 495 -58.91 58.04 18.49
C GLU A 495 -59.68 58.98 17.53
N ARG A 496 -59.11 59.30 16.36
CA ARG A 496 -59.75 60.16 15.36
C ARG A 496 -60.98 59.53 14.71
N ILE A 497 -60.98 58.21 14.51
CA ILE A 497 -62.17 57.49 14.03
C ILE A 497 -63.33 57.66 15.01
N ASN A 498 -63.06 57.56 16.32
CA ASN A 498 -64.08 57.76 17.34
C ASN A 498 -64.61 59.20 17.34
N GLU A 499 -63.73 60.20 17.20
CA GLU A 499 -64.16 61.61 17.07
C GLU A 499 -65.07 61.84 15.84
N ILE A 500 -64.68 61.30 14.67
CA ILE A 500 -65.47 61.42 13.43
C ILE A 500 -66.84 60.75 13.59
N ASN A 501 -66.90 59.59 14.24
CA ASN A 501 -68.14 58.87 14.47
C ASN A 501 -69.08 59.64 15.40
N ASN A 502 -68.56 60.25 16.47
CA ASN A 502 -69.35 61.10 17.37
C ASN A 502 -69.95 62.30 16.62
N ILE A 503 -69.15 62.98 15.79
CA ILE A 503 -69.65 64.12 14.98
C ILE A 503 -70.71 63.66 13.96
N LYS A 504 -70.55 62.46 13.37
CA LYS A 504 -71.55 61.87 12.47
C LYS A 504 -72.85 61.55 13.20
N GLU A 505 -72.79 61.06 14.44
CA GLU A 505 -73.98 60.86 15.29
C GLU A 505 -74.65 62.19 15.63
N ASP A 506 -73.89 63.22 16.00
CA ASP A 506 -74.42 64.56 16.29
C ASP A 506 -75.13 65.17 15.07
N ILE A 507 -74.54 65.04 13.88
CA ILE A 507 -75.16 65.46 12.61
C ILE A 507 -76.44 64.66 12.33
N ALA A 508 -76.45 63.35 12.61
CA ALA A 508 -77.64 62.51 12.43
C ALA A 508 -78.78 62.91 13.38
N ILE A 509 -78.46 63.30 14.62
CA ILE A 509 -79.42 63.85 15.59
C ILE A 509 -79.98 65.20 15.12
N MET A 510 -79.11 66.09 14.62
CA MET A 510 -79.54 67.38 14.04
C MET A 510 -80.45 67.19 12.82
N TYR A 511 -80.17 66.20 11.96
CA TYR A 511 -81.01 65.85 10.82
C TYR A 511 -82.39 65.30 11.23
N ASN A 512 -82.45 64.49 12.29
CA ASN A 512 -83.70 63.92 12.79
C ASN A 512 -84.61 64.97 13.46
N ASN A 513 -84.05 66.06 13.98
CA ASN A 513 -84.83 67.19 14.53
C ASN A 513 -85.38 68.14 13.45
N PHE A 514 -85.04 67.94 12.18
CA PHE A 514 -85.44 68.78 11.03
C PHE A 514 -86.84 68.45 10.49
N ILE A 515 -87.79 68.04 11.36
CA ILE A 515 -89.19 67.83 11.01
C ILE A 515 -89.88 69.19 10.89
N VAL A 516 -89.90 69.70 9.65
CA VAL A 516 -90.86 70.63 9.01
C VAL A 516 -91.57 71.66 9.92
N PRO A 517 -91.31 72.97 9.77
CA PRO A 517 -92.15 74.04 10.33
C PRO A 517 -93.59 73.94 9.82
N SER A 518 -94.53 73.98 10.75
CA SER A 518 -95.98 73.77 10.58
C SER A 518 -96.73 74.93 9.89
N SER A 519 -96.33 75.37 8.69
CA SER A 519 -97.03 76.48 8.01
C SER A 519 -97.09 76.44 6.48
N ILE A 520 -97.24 75.26 5.86
CA ILE A 520 -97.66 75.18 4.45
C ILE A 520 -98.79 74.14 4.36
N ALA A 521 -100.03 74.63 4.39
CA ALA A 521 -101.24 73.84 4.24
C ALA A 521 -101.61 73.74 2.75
N ASP A 522 -101.03 72.76 2.05
CA ASP A 522 -101.59 72.23 0.81
C ASP A 522 -101.29 70.73 0.71
N GLU A 523 -102.33 69.92 0.96
CA GLU A 523 -102.26 68.45 1.05
C GLU A 523 -101.76 67.82 -0.27
N SER A 524 -101.97 68.50 -1.41
CA SER A 524 -101.54 68.07 -2.74
C SER A 524 -100.02 68.21 -2.98
N ILE A 525 -99.38 69.20 -2.35
CA ILE A 525 -97.94 69.43 -2.44
C ILE A 525 -97.20 68.46 -1.53
N MET A 526 -97.74 68.18 -0.34
CA MET A 526 -97.14 67.24 0.60
C MET A 526 -97.13 65.80 0.06
N ASP A 527 -98.18 65.35 -0.63
CA ASP A 527 -98.19 64.04 -1.28
C ASP A 527 -97.16 63.94 -2.41
N TYR A 528 -97.01 64.99 -3.23
CA TYR A 528 -96.00 65.03 -4.29
C TYR A 528 -94.56 65.07 -3.75
N ILE A 529 -94.33 65.83 -2.67
CA ILE A 529 -93.03 65.86 -1.96
C ILE A 529 -92.73 64.50 -1.35
N GLN A 530 -93.71 63.86 -0.69
CA GLN A 530 -93.54 62.56 -0.06
C GLN A 530 -93.32 61.45 -1.11
N GLU A 531 -94.03 61.47 -2.23
CA GLU A 531 -93.86 60.51 -3.32
C GLU A 531 -92.50 60.67 -4.02
N THR A 532 -92.08 61.92 -4.27
CA THR A 532 -90.77 62.22 -4.87
C THR A 532 -89.64 61.87 -3.90
N TYR A 533 -89.80 62.18 -2.62
CA TYR A 533 -88.88 61.77 -1.55
C TYR A 533 -88.76 60.24 -1.47
N ASN A 534 -89.87 59.50 -1.53
CA ASN A 534 -89.86 58.04 -1.50
C ASN A 534 -89.18 57.44 -2.75
N LYS A 535 -89.41 58.01 -3.94
CA LYS A 535 -88.73 57.61 -5.20
C LYS A 535 -87.22 57.87 -5.12
N VAL A 536 -86.81 59.02 -4.60
CA VAL A 536 -85.41 59.38 -4.41
C VAL A 536 -84.76 58.52 -3.33
N LYS A 537 -85.44 58.26 -2.21
CA LYS A 537 -84.98 57.39 -1.11
C LYS A 537 -84.73 55.97 -1.59
N LYS A 538 -85.66 55.37 -2.35
CA LYS A 538 -85.48 54.03 -2.93
C LYS A 538 -84.27 53.96 -3.87
N LYS A 539 -84.03 55.00 -4.68
CA LYS A 539 -82.83 55.08 -5.54
C LYS A 539 -81.55 55.33 -4.73
N ILE A 540 -81.60 56.08 -3.64
CA ILE A 540 -80.49 56.25 -2.70
C ILE A 540 -80.12 54.92 -2.04
N ASP A 541 -81.10 54.12 -1.64
CA ASP A 541 -80.85 52.84 -0.99
C ASP A 541 -80.19 51.84 -1.98
N VAL A 542 -80.66 51.79 -3.24
CA VAL A 542 -79.98 51.02 -4.31
C VAL A 542 -78.57 51.56 -4.57
N CYS A 543 -78.38 52.88 -4.59
CA CYS A 543 -77.04 53.49 -4.73
C CYS A 543 -76.13 53.09 -3.56
N LYS A 544 -76.62 53.06 -2.31
CA LYS A 544 -75.85 52.64 -1.13
C LYS A 544 -75.47 51.16 -1.20
N GLU A 545 -76.37 50.28 -1.64
CA GLU A 545 -76.06 48.86 -1.85
C GLU A 545 -75.01 48.69 -2.96
N THR A 546 -75.15 49.41 -4.08
CA THR A 546 -74.13 49.41 -5.14
C THR A 546 -72.80 50.01 -4.69
N ASP A 547 -72.83 51.01 -3.79
CA ASP A 547 -71.61 51.62 -3.23
C ASP A 547 -70.91 50.68 -2.26
N TYR A 548 -71.66 49.96 -1.45
CA TYR A 548 -71.12 48.92 -0.60
C TYR A 548 -70.47 47.81 -1.44
N ALA A 549 -71.16 47.35 -2.50
CA ALA A 549 -70.62 46.36 -3.44
C ALA A 549 -69.37 46.87 -4.19
N LEU A 550 -69.38 48.10 -4.70
CA LEU A 550 -68.24 48.72 -5.35
C LEU A 550 -67.09 48.94 -4.37
N THR A 551 -67.33 49.39 -3.14
CA THR A 551 -66.28 49.60 -2.14
C THR A 551 -65.59 48.28 -1.81
N ASN A 552 -66.36 47.19 -1.66
CA ASN A 552 -65.84 45.85 -1.44
C ASN A 552 -65.06 45.31 -2.65
N LEU A 553 -65.50 45.58 -3.88
CA LEU A 553 -64.82 45.10 -5.08
C LEU A 553 -63.59 45.96 -5.46
N LEU A 554 -63.65 47.27 -5.26
CA LEU A 554 -62.61 48.22 -5.63
C LEU A 554 -61.38 48.12 -4.73
N HIS A 555 -61.53 47.68 -3.47
CA HIS A 555 -60.43 47.55 -2.50
C HIS A 555 -59.52 48.81 -2.45
N GLY A 556 -60.11 50.01 -2.52
CA GLY A 556 -59.38 51.29 -2.52
C GLY A 556 -58.73 51.70 -3.85
N ARG A 557 -58.96 50.98 -4.96
CA ARG A 557 -58.49 51.34 -6.30
C ARG A 557 -59.40 52.37 -6.97
N SER A 558 -58.81 53.29 -7.73
CA SER A 558 -59.59 54.24 -8.54
C SER A 558 -60.17 53.56 -9.78
N ILE A 559 -61.34 54.01 -10.21
CA ILE A 559 -62.01 53.45 -11.40
C ILE A 559 -61.24 53.76 -12.68
N LYS A 560 -60.57 54.93 -12.74
CA LYS A 560 -59.68 55.30 -13.84
C LYS A 560 -58.50 54.33 -13.98
N TYR A 561 -57.96 53.88 -12.85
CA TYR A 561 -56.90 52.87 -12.83
C TYR A 561 -57.42 51.51 -13.32
N ILE A 562 -58.60 51.08 -12.88
CA ILE A 562 -59.22 49.82 -13.31
C ILE A 562 -59.53 49.82 -14.82
N SER A 563 -60.02 50.93 -15.37
CA SER A 563 -60.29 51.03 -16.81
C SER A 563 -59.02 50.93 -17.65
N GLN A 564 -57.94 51.61 -17.24
CA GLN A 564 -56.65 51.56 -17.93
C GLN A 564 -56.02 50.17 -17.85
N GLU A 565 -56.07 49.53 -16.68
CA GLU A 565 -55.59 48.16 -16.49
C GLU A 565 -56.40 47.14 -17.30
N MET A 566 -57.71 47.32 -17.43
CA MET A 566 -58.55 46.45 -18.24
C MET A 566 -58.22 46.57 -19.73
N GLU A 567 -57.95 47.78 -20.21
CA GLU A 567 -57.51 48.04 -21.59
C GLU A 567 -56.17 47.35 -21.88
N ASN A 568 -55.19 47.51 -20.98
CA ASN A 568 -53.90 46.82 -21.05
C ASN A 568 -54.03 45.28 -21.05
N ILE A 569 -54.92 44.73 -20.23
CA ILE A 569 -55.17 43.27 -20.18
C ILE A 569 -55.82 42.79 -21.49
N SER A 570 -56.72 43.59 -22.08
CA SER A 570 -57.41 43.24 -23.31
C SER A 570 -56.49 43.17 -24.53
N GLU A 571 -55.50 44.07 -24.63
CA GLU A 571 -54.50 44.04 -25.72
C GLU A 571 -53.59 42.79 -25.66
N GLN A 572 -53.43 42.20 -24.47
CA GLN A 572 -52.56 41.05 -24.25
C GLN A 572 -53.27 39.69 -24.38
N LEU A 573 -54.60 39.69 -24.59
CA LEU A 573 -55.41 38.49 -24.70
C LEU A 573 -55.84 38.27 -26.17
N PRO A 574 -55.73 37.05 -26.72
CA PRO A 574 -56.25 36.75 -28.06
C PRO A 574 -57.76 37.03 -28.16
N GLU A 575 -58.22 37.66 -29.25
CA GLU A 575 -59.63 38.01 -29.48
C GLU A 575 -60.59 36.80 -29.37
N ASP A 576 -60.10 35.63 -29.79
CA ASP A 576 -60.79 34.33 -29.75
C ASP A 576 -61.13 33.90 -28.31
N ILE A 577 -60.29 34.28 -27.34
CA ILE A 577 -60.48 33.93 -25.93
C ILE A 577 -61.44 34.94 -25.29
N ILE A 578 -61.30 36.22 -25.61
CA ILE A 578 -62.14 37.32 -25.08
C ILE A 578 -63.62 37.10 -25.45
N SER A 579 -63.90 36.72 -26.70
CA SER A 579 -65.27 36.45 -27.19
C SER A 579 -65.95 35.27 -26.47
N ASN A 580 -65.17 34.29 -26.01
CA ASN A 580 -65.65 33.10 -25.31
C ASN A 580 -65.91 33.30 -23.80
N ILE A 581 -65.42 34.38 -23.19
CA ILE A 581 -65.60 34.69 -21.76
C ILE A 581 -67.08 34.95 -21.41
N LYS A 582 -67.89 35.45 -22.37
CA LYS A 582 -69.31 35.74 -22.16
C LYS A 582 -70.17 34.52 -21.76
N TYR A 583 -69.71 33.29 -21.97
CA TYR A 583 -70.57 32.10 -21.89
C TYR A 583 -70.14 30.99 -20.92
N LYS A 584 -69.02 31.08 -20.18
CA LYS A 584 -68.61 30.00 -19.28
C LYS A 584 -68.00 30.47 -17.96
N LYS A 585 -68.80 30.38 -16.90
CA LYS A 585 -68.38 30.34 -15.48
C LYS A 585 -67.50 29.12 -15.11
N GLY A 586 -66.96 28.39 -16.10
CA GLY A 586 -66.32 27.09 -15.96
C GLY A 586 -65.28 26.78 -17.04
N SER A 587 -64.56 27.79 -17.57
CA SER A 587 -63.45 27.53 -18.47
C SER A 587 -62.33 26.77 -17.74
N ARG A 588 -61.55 25.94 -18.46
CA ARG A 588 -60.37 25.23 -17.95
C ARG A 588 -59.36 26.18 -17.28
N TYR A 589 -59.38 27.46 -17.66
CA TYR A 589 -58.48 28.52 -17.19
C TYR A 589 -58.97 29.25 -15.93
N MET A 590 -60.28 29.18 -15.60
CA MET A 590 -60.81 29.82 -14.37
C MET A 590 -60.74 28.93 -13.13
N ASN A 591 -60.50 27.63 -13.26
CA ASN A 591 -60.44 26.70 -12.14
C ASN A 591 -59.02 26.65 -11.53
N ARG A 592 -58.62 27.79 -10.95
CA ARG A 592 -57.28 28.05 -10.42
C ARG A 592 -56.80 26.98 -9.43
N ASP A 593 -57.65 26.59 -8.49
CA ASP A 593 -57.29 25.62 -7.45
C ASP A 593 -56.91 24.26 -8.05
N ARG A 594 -57.56 23.85 -9.15
CA ARG A 594 -57.21 22.61 -9.86
C ARG A 594 -55.87 22.69 -10.58
N LEU A 595 -55.57 23.83 -11.21
CA LEU A 595 -54.29 24.04 -11.90
C LEU A 595 -53.13 24.16 -10.90
N GLU A 596 -53.33 24.88 -9.79
CA GLU A 596 -52.35 24.98 -8.70
C GLU A 596 -52.14 23.63 -7.99
N ALA A 597 -53.20 22.84 -7.76
CA ALA A 597 -53.06 21.48 -7.23
C ALA A 597 -52.28 20.56 -8.19
N ASN A 598 -52.55 20.63 -9.50
CA ASN A 598 -51.79 19.88 -10.50
C ASN A 598 -50.33 20.34 -10.56
N LEU A 599 -50.07 21.65 -10.50
CA LEU A 599 -48.72 22.20 -10.45
C LEU A 599 -47.95 21.66 -9.24
N ASN A 600 -48.59 21.64 -8.07
CA ASN A 600 -48.00 21.12 -6.83
C ASN A 600 -47.73 19.60 -6.91
N SER A 601 -48.62 18.83 -7.54
CA SER A 601 -48.40 17.40 -7.76
C SER A 601 -47.20 17.15 -8.68
N VAL A 602 -47.17 17.81 -9.84
CA VAL A 602 -46.11 17.64 -10.85
C VAL A 602 -44.76 18.17 -10.34
N SER A 603 -44.75 19.25 -9.55
CA SER A 603 -43.53 19.76 -8.92
C SER A 603 -43.00 18.81 -7.83
N SER A 604 -43.89 18.19 -7.04
CA SER A 604 -43.49 17.16 -6.07
C SER A 604 -42.85 15.95 -6.74
N GLU A 605 -43.45 15.48 -7.84
CA GLU A 605 -42.88 14.39 -8.65
C GLU A 605 -41.51 14.78 -9.25
N LEU A 606 -41.35 16.02 -9.72
CA LEU A 606 -40.07 16.51 -10.24
C LEU A 606 -38.97 16.47 -9.18
N ILE A 607 -39.27 16.92 -7.96
CA ILE A 607 -38.33 16.89 -6.82
C ILE A 607 -37.90 15.45 -6.52
N GLU A 608 -38.84 14.51 -6.53
CA GLU A 608 -38.55 13.09 -6.27
C GLU A 608 -37.65 12.48 -7.36
N LEU A 609 -37.94 12.76 -8.63
CA LEU A 609 -37.12 12.32 -9.76
C LEU A 609 -35.70 12.92 -9.71
N GLU A 610 -35.57 14.21 -9.37
CA GLU A 610 -34.28 14.88 -9.23
C GLU A 610 -33.46 14.28 -8.07
N LYS A 611 -34.11 14.01 -6.92
CA LYS A 611 -33.49 13.33 -5.78
C LYS A 611 -32.97 11.94 -6.17
N ARG A 612 -33.78 11.16 -6.90
CA ARG A 612 -33.38 9.82 -7.38
C ARG A 612 -32.21 9.89 -8.36
N LYS A 613 -32.22 10.85 -9.30
CA LYS A 613 -31.09 11.09 -10.21
C LYS A 613 -29.80 11.43 -9.45
N GLN A 614 -29.90 12.24 -8.40
CA GLN A 614 -28.74 12.62 -7.57
C GLN A 614 -28.19 11.45 -6.76
N GLN A 615 -29.05 10.57 -6.23
CA GLN A 615 -28.63 9.33 -5.59
C GLN A 615 -27.87 8.39 -6.54
N ILE A 616 -28.36 8.22 -7.78
CA ILE A 616 -27.68 7.41 -8.79
C ILE A 616 -26.32 8.04 -9.15
N LYS A 617 -26.26 9.36 -9.30
CA LYS A 617 -24.99 10.06 -9.56
C LYS A 617 -23.98 9.81 -8.43
N TYR A 618 -24.41 9.90 -7.18
CA TYR A 618 -23.54 9.62 -6.03
C TYR A 618 -22.99 8.18 -6.05
N LYS A 619 -23.82 7.19 -6.40
CA LYS A 619 -23.37 5.79 -6.56
C LYS A 619 -22.33 5.62 -7.68
N LEU A 620 -22.56 6.26 -8.82
CA LEU A 620 -21.61 6.24 -9.94
C LEU A 620 -20.28 6.92 -9.58
N ASP A 621 -20.31 8.06 -8.87
CA ASP A 621 -19.11 8.80 -8.47
C ASP A 621 -18.30 8.08 -7.39
N THR A 622 -18.94 7.28 -6.52
CA THR A 622 -18.24 6.48 -5.51
C THR A 622 -17.61 5.21 -6.09
N GLU A 623 -18.29 4.53 -7.03
CA GLU A 623 -17.83 3.26 -7.60
C GLU A 623 -16.87 3.40 -8.80
N SER A 624 -16.77 4.58 -9.41
CA SER A 624 -15.91 4.86 -10.57
C SER A 624 -14.41 4.98 -10.26
N SER A 625 -14.02 4.86 -8.98
CA SER A 625 -12.62 4.81 -8.54
C SER A 625 -11.95 3.43 -8.75
N ALA A 626 -12.67 2.45 -9.31
CA ALA A 626 -12.12 1.14 -9.61
C ALA A 626 -11.04 1.20 -10.70
N LEU A 627 -9.88 0.57 -10.44
CA LEU A 627 -8.76 0.39 -11.36
C LEU A 627 -9.21 0.09 -12.80
N SER A 628 -8.52 0.69 -13.78
CA SER A 628 -8.72 0.39 -15.20
C SER A 628 -8.64 -1.12 -15.45
N LEU A 629 -9.69 -1.71 -16.05
CA LEU A 629 -9.72 -3.11 -16.46
C LEU A 629 -8.47 -3.47 -17.30
N GLY A 630 -7.99 -2.51 -18.11
CA GLY A 630 -6.82 -2.67 -18.95
C GLY A 630 -5.53 -2.93 -18.16
N SER A 631 -5.32 -2.25 -17.03
CA SER A 631 -4.11 -2.48 -16.22
C SER A 631 -4.11 -3.85 -15.53
N ILE A 632 -5.30 -4.32 -15.11
CA ILE A 632 -5.46 -5.66 -14.55
C ILE A 632 -5.17 -6.72 -15.62
N GLU A 633 -5.68 -6.55 -16.83
CA GLU A 633 -5.43 -7.49 -17.94
C GLU A 633 -3.97 -7.53 -18.36
N GLU A 634 -3.31 -6.37 -18.46
CA GLU A 634 -1.87 -6.28 -18.72
C GLU A 634 -1.05 -7.00 -17.65
N GLU A 635 -1.38 -6.80 -16.37
CA GLU A 635 -0.69 -7.47 -15.25
C GLU A 635 -0.91 -9.00 -15.29
N ILE A 636 -2.10 -9.47 -15.66
CA ILE A 636 -2.39 -10.91 -15.84
C ILE A 636 -1.52 -11.49 -16.97
N ILE A 637 -1.44 -10.80 -18.12
CA ILE A 637 -0.65 -11.26 -19.27
C ILE A 637 0.84 -11.32 -18.89
N ALA A 638 1.36 -10.28 -18.25
CA ALA A 638 2.75 -10.23 -17.80
C ALA A 638 3.09 -11.39 -16.84
N ASN A 639 2.21 -11.66 -15.86
CA ASN A 639 2.40 -12.77 -14.92
C ASN A 639 2.28 -14.14 -15.59
N LYS A 640 1.37 -14.32 -16.57
CA LYS A 640 1.26 -15.57 -17.34
C LYS A 640 2.53 -15.85 -18.15
N ASN A 641 3.08 -14.84 -18.82
CA ASN A 641 4.33 -15.00 -19.57
C ASN A 641 5.49 -15.38 -18.64
N LYS A 642 5.57 -14.72 -17.47
CA LYS A 642 6.57 -15.03 -16.45
C LYS A 642 6.40 -16.45 -15.89
N LEU A 643 5.16 -16.90 -15.71
CA LEU A 643 4.86 -18.26 -15.26
C LEU A 643 5.41 -19.30 -16.23
N VAL A 644 5.13 -19.16 -17.53
CA VAL A 644 5.62 -20.08 -18.57
C VAL A 644 7.15 -20.16 -18.57
N MET A 645 7.84 -19.01 -18.51
CA MET A 645 9.30 -18.97 -18.45
C MET A 645 9.86 -19.71 -17.22
N LEU A 646 9.26 -19.52 -16.04
CA LEU A 646 9.74 -20.17 -14.82
C LEU A 646 9.43 -21.67 -14.80
N GLU A 647 8.30 -22.10 -15.34
CA GLU A 647 7.96 -23.52 -15.49
C GLU A 647 8.93 -24.24 -16.44
N GLU A 648 9.32 -23.58 -17.53
CA GLU A 648 10.32 -24.10 -18.47
C GLU A 648 11.69 -24.24 -17.80
N VAL A 649 12.15 -23.22 -17.08
CA VAL A 649 13.41 -23.28 -16.32
C VAL A 649 13.38 -24.41 -15.28
N ASN A 650 12.27 -24.57 -14.57
CA ASN A 650 12.11 -25.62 -13.56
C ASN A 650 12.20 -27.02 -14.20
N LYS A 651 11.51 -27.22 -15.33
CA LYS A 651 11.54 -28.46 -16.09
C LYS A 651 12.95 -28.77 -16.61
N ASN A 652 13.63 -27.77 -17.17
CA ASN A 652 14.98 -27.93 -17.70
C ASN A 652 15.99 -28.26 -16.59
N ALA A 653 15.85 -27.64 -15.41
CA ALA A 653 16.68 -27.96 -14.24
C ALA A 653 16.47 -29.41 -13.76
N ASP A 654 15.23 -29.90 -13.77
CA ASP A 654 14.90 -31.28 -13.38
C ASP A 654 15.46 -32.31 -14.38
N ILE A 655 15.30 -32.04 -15.69
CA ILE A 655 15.91 -32.88 -16.76
C ILE A 655 17.43 -32.91 -16.62
N ALA A 656 18.07 -31.75 -16.40
CA ALA A 656 19.51 -31.68 -16.20
C ALA A 656 19.96 -32.48 -14.98
N LYS A 657 19.21 -32.41 -13.88
CA LYS A 657 19.50 -33.18 -12.66
C LYS A 657 19.40 -34.67 -12.90
N GLN A 658 18.33 -35.11 -13.56
CA GLN A 658 18.12 -36.52 -13.90
C GLN A 658 19.25 -37.04 -14.79
N THR A 659 19.54 -36.33 -15.89
CA THR A 659 20.59 -36.71 -16.85
C THR A 659 21.96 -36.79 -16.19
N LEU A 660 22.31 -35.82 -15.33
CA LEU A 660 23.56 -35.85 -14.56
C LEU A 660 23.63 -37.04 -13.60
N THR A 661 22.51 -37.37 -12.96
CA THR A 661 22.42 -38.50 -12.01
C THR A 661 22.57 -39.83 -12.74
N GLU A 662 21.95 -39.99 -13.91
CA GLU A 662 22.09 -41.17 -14.76
C GLU A 662 23.54 -41.35 -15.21
N ALA A 663 24.18 -40.29 -15.72
CA ALA A 663 25.58 -40.32 -16.13
C ALA A 663 26.53 -40.66 -14.96
N PHE A 664 26.28 -40.12 -13.76
CA PHE A 664 27.08 -40.43 -12.57
C PHE A 664 26.92 -41.89 -12.11
N ASN A 665 25.70 -42.42 -12.13
CA ASN A 665 25.45 -43.81 -11.77
C ASN A 665 26.12 -44.78 -12.74
N GLU A 666 26.10 -44.49 -14.05
CA GLU A 666 26.80 -45.28 -15.05
C GLU A 666 28.32 -45.31 -14.81
N LEU A 667 28.92 -44.17 -14.43
CA LEU A 667 30.33 -44.09 -14.05
C LEU A 667 30.66 -44.90 -12.79
N GLN A 668 29.80 -44.86 -11.77
CA GLN A 668 30.00 -45.64 -10.54
C GLN A 668 29.91 -47.15 -10.78
N MET A 669 28.97 -47.60 -11.62
CA MET A 669 28.80 -49.03 -11.95
C MET A 669 30.08 -49.66 -12.54
N ASN A 670 30.86 -48.89 -13.29
CA ASN A 670 32.09 -49.37 -13.92
C ASN A 670 33.32 -49.28 -12.99
N PHE A 671 33.31 -48.39 -12.01
CA PHE A 671 34.46 -48.10 -11.15
C PHE A 671 34.52 -49.02 -9.92
N GLY A 672 33.42 -49.19 -9.21
CA GLY A 672 33.37 -49.95 -7.94
C GLY A 672 33.91 -51.39 -8.06
N PRO A 673 33.46 -52.18 -9.05
CA PRO A 673 33.97 -53.54 -9.27
C PRO A 673 35.48 -53.59 -9.60
N LYS A 674 36.00 -52.61 -10.35
CA LYS A 674 37.43 -52.51 -10.67
C LYS A 674 38.26 -52.23 -9.41
N LEU A 675 37.81 -51.29 -8.58
CA LEU A 675 38.48 -50.98 -7.30
C LEU A 675 38.46 -52.18 -6.37
N ASN A 676 37.29 -52.81 -6.15
CA ASN A 676 37.17 -54.01 -5.31
C ASN A 676 38.12 -55.12 -5.78
N SER A 677 38.21 -55.34 -7.09
CA SER A 677 39.11 -56.35 -7.68
C SER A 677 40.58 -56.04 -7.42
N CYS A 678 41.00 -54.78 -7.60
CA CYS A 678 42.38 -54.37 -7.33
C CYS A 678 42.74 -54.50 -5.85
N VAL A 679 41.92 -53.93 -4.95
CA VAL A 679 42.20 -53.97 -3.51
C VAL A 679 42.21 -55.42 -3.00
N SER A 680 41.26 -56.24 -3.44
CA SER A 680 41.21 -57.67 -3.10
C SER A 680 42.45 -58.42 -3.58
N ARG A 681 42.89 -58.18 -4.84
CA ARG A 681 44.11 -58.79 -5.39
C ARG A 681 45.34 -58.44 -4.56
N ILE A 682 45.49 -57.16 -4.16
CA ILE A 682 46.64 -56.70 -3.37
C ILE A 682 46.59 -57.31 -1.97
N MET A 683 45.44 -57.22 -1.30
CA MET A 683 45.22 -57.77 0.04
C MET A 683 45.51 -59.27 0.11
N LYS A 684 45.01 -60.01 -0.88
CA LYS A 684 45.26 -61.45 -1.00
C LYS A 684 46.76 -61.78 -1.02
N GLN A 685 47.55 -61.00 -1.76
CA GLN A 685 49.00 -61.22 -1.86
C GLN A 685 49.78 -60.81 -0.60
N ILE A 686 49.50 -59.64 -0.03
CA ILE A 686 50.26 -59.14 1.14
C ILE A 686 49.88 -59.83 2.45
N THR A 687 48.69 -60.45 2.50
CA THR A 687 48.19 -61.18 3.69
C THR A 687 48.25 -62.71 3.55
N ALA A 688 48.80 -63.23 2.45
CA ALA A 688 48.87 -64.66 2.15
C ALA A 688 47.50 -65.35 2.26
N ASP A 689 46.53 -64.85 1.49
CA ASP A 689 45.14 -65.34 1.38
C ASP A 689 44.26 -65.22 2.63
N ALA A 690 44.76 -64.63 3.73
CA ALA A 690 43.96 -64.41 4.93
C ALA A 690 42.73 -63.51 4.68
N TYR A 691 42.89 -62.52 3.80
CA TYR A 691 41.83 -61.61 3.39
C TYR A 691 41.80 -61.52 1.87
N SER A 692 40.77 -62.11 1.26
CA SER A 692 40.74 -62.40 -0.18
C SER A 692 39.64 -61.67 -0.95
N ASP A 693 38.60 -61.19 -0.27
CA ASP A 693 37.52 -60.40 -0.86
C ASP A 693 37.28 -59.14 -0.03
N ILE A 694 37.40 -57.99 -0.69
CA ILE A 694 37.27 -56.65 -0.10
C ILE A 694 36.15 -55.92 -0.84
N LYS A 695 35.16 -55.46 -0.08
CA LYS A 695 34.05 -54.67 -0.60
C LYS A 695 34.16 -53.24 -0.09
N VAL A 696 34.37 -52.32 -1.02
CA VAL A 696 34.38 -50.88 -0.76
C VAL A 696 32.99 -50.33 -1.05
N SER A 697 32.38 -49.62 -0.10
CA SER A 697 31.10 -48.92 -0.29
C SER A 697 31.30 -47.56 -0.97
N ASP A 698 30.20 -46.89 -1.35
CA ASP A 698 30.24 -45.55 -1.96
C ASP A 698 30.80 -44.48 -1.00
N ASN A 699 30.71 -44.72 0.31
CA ASN A 699 31.32 -43.90 1.35
C ASN A 699 32.72 -44.37 1.75
N TYR A 700 33.31 -45.29 0.97
CA TYR A 700 34.61 -45.92 1.24
C TYR A 700 34.71 -46.75 2.51
N ASP A 701 33.57 -47.07 3.15
CA ASP A 701 33.56 -48.07 4.20
C ASP A 701 33.96 -49.41 3.59
N MET A 702 34.98 -50.04 4.17
CA MET A 702 35.51 -51.30 3.68
C MET A 702 35.02 -52.45 4.55
N ASN A 703 34.46 -53.45 3.90
CA ASN A 703 34.17 -54.73 4.50
C ASN A 703 35.12 -55.79 3.95
N VAL A 704 35.65 -56.61 4.84
CA VAL A 704 36.66 -57.61 4.53
C VAL A 704 36.10 -58.99 4.82
N TYR A 705 36.23 -59.89 3.85
CA TYR A 705 35.94 -61.30 4.05
C TYR A 705 37.17 -61.99 4.65
N ASP A 706 37.01 -62.50 5.87
CA ASP A 706 38.05 -63.25 6.57
C ASP A 706 38.00 -64.72 6.14
N SER A 707 39.06 -65.21 5.48
CA SER A 707 39.14 -66.59 4.99
C SER A 707 39.15 -67.63 6.13
N LYS A 708 39.49 -67.23 7.37
CA LYS A 708 39.51 -68.13 8.53
C LYS A 708 38.15 -68.25 9.19
N ASP A 709 37.47 -67.11 9.37
CA ASP A 709 36.19 -67.04 10.10
C ASP A 709 34.98 -67.12 9.15
N GLN A 710 35.21 -67.12 7.84
CA GLN A 710 34.20 -67.14 6.76
C GLN A 710 33.12 -66.04 6.86
N TRP A 711 33.41 -64.95 7.57
CA TRP A 711 32.46 -63.88 7.84
C TRP A 711 32.94 -62.56 7.23
N LEU A 712 31.96 -61.74 6.82
CA LEU A 712 32.19 -60.37 6.41
C LEU A 712 32.28 -59.48 7.65
N LYS A 713 33.42 -58.80 7.84
CA LYS A 713 33.63 -57.89 8.97
C LYS A 713 33.94 -56.49 8.45
N SER A 714 33.48 -55.46 9.18
CA SER A 714 33.96 -54.10 8.94
C SER A 714 35.47 -54.04 9.17
N ALA A 715 36.18 -53.27 8.34
CA ALA A 715 37.61 -53.04 8.46
C ALA A 715 37.99 -52.50 9.86
N GLU A 716 37.08 -51.83 10.56
CA GLU A 716 37.29 -51.33 11.93
C GLU A 716 37.62 -52.43 12.95
N TYR A 717 37.26 -53.70 12.66
CA TYR A 717 37.58 -54.84 13.52
C TYR A 717 38.96 -55.45 13.26
N LEU A 718 39.69 -54.98 12.25
CA LEU A 718 41.02 -55.48 11.91
C LEU A 718 42.06 -54.96 12.90
N SER A 719 43.14 -55.73 13.12
CA SER A 719 44.29 -55.24 13.88
C SER A 719 44.95 -54.06 13.15
N GLY A 720 45.59 -53.14 13.88
CA GLY A 720 46.22 -51.95 13.30
C GLY A 720 47.11 -52.24 12.08
N GLY A 721 48.02 -53.22 12.19
CA GLY A 721 48.86 -53.63 11.05
C GLY A 721 48.11 -54.26 9.88
N THR A 722 46.95 -54.88 10.09
CA THR A 722 46.10 -55.39 8.98
C THR A 722 45.31 -54.25 8.34
N TYR A 723 44.83 -53.32 9.15
CA TYR A 723 44.15 -52.11 8.68
C TYR A 723 45.09 -51.25 7.83
N ASP A 724 46.35 -51.10 8.24
CA ASP A 724 47.38 -50.41 7.47
C ASP A 724 47.62 -51.09 6.11
N GLN A 725 47.65 -52.42 6.05
CA GLN A 725 47.76 -53.17 4.80
C GLN A 725 46.55 -52.95 3.88
N LEU A 726 45.34 -52.92 4.43
CA LEU A 726 44.11 -52.64 3.70
C LEU A 726 44.10 -51.23 3.11
N TYR A 727 44.50 -50.25 3.90
CA TYR A 727 44.58 -48.87 3.44
C TYR A 727 45.66 -48.69 2.36
N PHE A 728 46.82 -49.33 2.54
CA PHE A 728 47.87 -49.39 1.51
C PHE A 728 47.34 -50.00 0.20
N ALA A 729 46.60 -51.11 0.29
CA ALA A 729 45.99 -51.75 -0.87
C ALA A 729 44.94 -50.84 -1.55
N LEU A 730 44.12 -50.13 -0.77
CA LEU A 730 43.17 -49.15 -1.28
C LEU A 730 43.86 -48.01 -2.03
N ARG A 731 44.89 -47.40 -1.42
CA ARG A 731 45.66 -46.32 -2.03
C ARG A 731 46.33 -46.76 -3.33
N LEU A 732 46.97 -47.93 -3.34
CA LEU A 732 47.54 -48.48 -4.57
C LEU A 732 46.50 -48.78 -5.64
N GLY A 733 45.35 -49.36 -5.26
CA GLY A 733 44.25 -49.62 -6.20
C GLY A 733 43.74 -48.34 -6.86
N LEU A 734 43.62 -47.25 -6.10
CA LEU A 734 43.25 -45.95 -6.65
C LEU A 734 44.33 -45.37 -7.59
N ILE A 735 45.62 -45.49 -7.24
CA ILE A 735 46.70 -45.02 -8.12
C ILE A 735 46.73 -45.84 -9.41
N GLU A 736 46.50 -47.16 -9.34
CA GLU A 736 46.42 -48.01 -10.54
C GLU A 736 45.26 -47.61 -11.46
N ILE A 737 44.08 -47.29 -10.90
CA ILE A 737 42.91 -46.91 -11.71
C ILE A 737 43.02 -45.48 -12.23
N ALA A 738 43.48 -44.54 -11.41
CA ALA A 738 43.58 -43.12 -11.79
C ALA A 738 44.73 -42.85 -12.78
N PHE A 739 45.80 -43.65 -12.74
CA PHE A 739 46.97 -43.52 -13.61
C PHE A 739 47.19 -44.78 -14.45
N ASP A 740 46.15 -45.22 -15.16
CA ASP A 740 46.24 -46.34 -16.10
C ASP A 740 47.08 -45.99 -17.34
N THR A 741 47.12 -44.70 -17.72
CA THR A 741 47.81 -44.20 -18.92
C THR A 741 49.22 -43.67 -18.68
N ILE A 742 49.55 -43.24 -17.46
CA ILE A 742 50.85 -42.62 -17.12
C ILE A 742 51.49 -43.38 -15.95
N LYS A 743 52.77 -43.74 -16.08
CA LYS A 743 53.48 -44.44 -15.01
C LYS A 743 54.05 -43.45 -14.00
N VAL A 744 53.35 -43.30 -12.88
CA VAL A 744 53.73 -42.43 -11.75
C VAL A 744 54.58 -43.17 -10.71
N PRO A 745 55.71 -42.62 -10.21
CA PRO A 745 56.44 -43.20 -9.09
C PRO A 745 55.58 -43.26 -7.82
N VAL A 746 55.82 -44.29 -7.00
CA VAL A 746 55.19 -44.45 -5.69
C VAL A 746 56.24 -44.27 -4.60
N ILE A 747 56.03 -43.31 -3.72
CA ILE A 747 56.90 -42.98 -2.60
C ILE A 747 56.22 -43.42 -1.29
N LEU A 748 56.89 -44.28 -0.53
CA LEU A 748 56.40 -44.88 0.70
C LEU A 748 57.23 -44.33 1.87
N ASP A 749 56.60 -43.77 2.89
CA ASP A 749 57.26 -43.19 4.07
C ASP A 749 56.91 -43.98 5.32
N ASP A 750 57.80 -44.87 5.75
CA ASP A 750 57.67 -45.63 7.00
C ASP A 750 56.31 -46.37 7.12
N THR A 751 55.74 -46.76 5.97
CA THR A 751 54.38 -47.28 5.80
C THR A 751 54.12 -48.61 6.52
N PHE A 752 55.18 -49.36 6.86
CA PHE A 752 55.07 -50.76 7.31
C PHE A 752 55.61 -51.00 8.72
N ILE A 753 55.67 -49.96 9.56
CA ILE A 753 56.18 -50.07 10.94
C ILE A 753 55.38 -51.06 11.80
N GLN A 754 54.08 -51.25 11.56
CA GLN A 754 53.25 -52.16 12.38
C GLN A 754 53.26 -53.61 11.91
N LEU A 755 53.99 -53.95 10.83
CA LEU A 755 53.98 -55.29 10.26
C LEU A 755 54.94 -56.24 11.00
N ASP A 756 54.52 -57.49 11.17
CA ASP A 756 55.40 -58.60 11.51
C ASP A 756 56.31 -58.99 10.33
N ASP A 757 57.35 -59.77 10.60
CA ASP A 757 58.37 -60.14 9.60
C ASP A 757 57.79 -60.88 8.39
N ARG A 758 56.78 -61.73 8.60
CA ARG A 758 56.15 -62.50 7.51
C ARG A 758 55.35 -61.57 6.59
N ARG A 759 54.55 -60.67 7.17
CA ARG A 759 53.77 -59.67 6.42
C ARG A 759 54.68 -58.67 5.72
N MET A 760 55.77 -58.26 6.36
CA MET A 760 56.78 -57.41 5.76
C MET A 760 57.40 -58.10 4.53
N ALA A 761 57.81 -59.36 4.65
CA ALA A 761 58.39 -60.12 3.54
C ALA A 761 57.42 -60.24 2.34
N ASN A 762 56.13 -60.54 2.61
CA ASN A 762 55.10 -60.57 1.57
C ASN A 762 54.91 -59.21 0.90
N THR A 763 54.90 -58.13 1.70
CA THR A 763 54.73 -56.76 1.22
C THR A 763 55.93 -56.31 0.37
N ILE A 764 57.16 -56.60 0.79
CA ILE A 764 58.37 -56.32 -0.01
C ILE A 764 58.35 -57.10 -1.33
N ASN A 765 57.92 -58.36 -1.32
CA ASN A 765 57.77 -59.15 -2.56
C ASN A 765 56.71 -58.56 -3.48
N TYR A 766 55.60 -58.06 -2.94
CA TYR A 766 54.61 -57.32 -3.72
C TYR A 766 55.20 -56.03 -4.32
N LEU A 767 55.95 -55.25 -3.54
CA LEU A 767 56.61 -54.02 -4.02
C LEU A 767 57.63 -54.29 -5.13
N LYS A 768 58.34 -55.42 -5.09
CA LYS A 768 59.22 -55.83 -6.19
C LYS A 768 58.45 -56.08 -7.49
N LYS A 769 57.29 -56.73 -7.42
CA LYS A 769 56.42 -56.92 -8.59
C LYS A 769 55.82 -55.60 -9.08
N LEU A 770 55.42 -54.72 -8.16
CA LEU A 770 54.95 -53.38 -8.51
C LEU A 770 56.06 -52.57 -9.20
N ALA A 771 57.29 -52.74 -8.75
CA ALA A 771 58.49 -52.10 -9.29
C ALA A 771 58.80 -52.47 -10.75
N ASP A 772 58.30 -53.61 -11.25
CA ASP A 772 58.43 -53.98 -12.67
C ASP A 772 57.67 -53.01 -13.59
N ASN A 773 56.59 -52.40 -13.08
CA ASN A 773 55.72 -51.52 -13.86
C ASN A 773 55.93 -50.03 -13.60
N ARG A 774 56.40 -49.63 -12.42
CA ARG A 774 56.61 -48.23 -12.01
C ARG A 774 57.73 -48.12 -10.97
N GLN A 775 58.38 -46.98 -10.87
CA GLN A 775 59.40 -46.78 -9.83
C GLN A 775 58.77 -46.76 -8.43
N VAL A 776 59.37 -47.47 -7.48
CA VAL A 776 58.96 -47.50 -6.08
C VAL A 776 60.12 -47.00 -5.20
N ILE A 777 59.85 -46.03 -4.35
CA ILE A 777 60.84 -45.44 -3.44
C ILE A 777 60.34 -45.62 -2.01
N LEU A 778 60.94 -46.54 -1.26
CA LEU A 778 60.60 -46.84 0.13
C LEU A 778 61.59 -46.18 1.08
N PHE A 779 61.13 -45.21 1.86
CA PHE A 779 61.85 -44.67 3.01
C PHE A 779 61.48 -45.49 4.24
N THR A 780 62.47 -46.01 4.96
CA THR A 780 62.21 -46.82 6.15
C THR A 780 63.26 -46.67 7.26
N CYS A 781 62.84 -46.80 8.53
CA CYS A 781 63.74 -46.98 9.68
C CYS A 781 64.04 -48.45 10.00
N ARG A 782 63.47 -49.41 9.25
CA ARG A 782 63.73 -50.84 9.43
C ARG A 782 64.72 -51.33 8.40
N LYS A 783 65.75 -52.04 8.86
CA LYS A 783 66.73 -52.65 7.95
C LYS A 783 66.06 -53.82 7.23
N VAL A 784 66.17 -53.85 5.91
CA VAL A 784 65.64 -54.93 5.05
C VAL A 784 66.82 -55.50 4.27
N ASP A 785 66.91 -56.83 4.13
CA ASP A 785 68.07 -57.54 3.55
C ASP A 785 68.28 -57.34 2.02
N SER A 786 67.53 -56.43 1.40
CA SER A 786 67.67 -56.05 -0.02
C SER A 786 68.64 -54.88 -0.23
N ILE A 787 68.97 -54.57 -1.50
CA ILE A 787 69.83 -53.43 -1.90
C ILE A 787 69.28 -52.15 -1.24
N THR A 788 69.95 -51.69 -0.19
CA THR A 788 69.50 -50.62 0.69
C THR A 788 70.51 -49.48 0.62
N THR A 789 70.06 -48.29 0.23
CA THR A 789 70.85 -47.07 0.35
C THR A 789 70.72 -46.57 1.78
N VAL A 790 71.84 -46.43 2.50
CA VAL A 790 71.86 -46.01 3.91
C VAL A 790 72.08 -44.49 3.97
N LEU A 791 71.15 -43.79 4.62
CA LEU A 791 71.30 -42.40 5.05
C LEU A 791 72.07 -42.40 6.37
N ASN A 792 73.25 -41.79 6.36
CA ASN A 792 74.06 -41.54 7.55
C ASN A 792 73.74 -40.19 8.17
#